data_AF-A0A4Z1KVV1-F1
#
_entry.id   AF-A0A4Z1KVV1-F1
#
_cell.length_a   1.000
_cell.length_b   1.000
_cell.length_c   1.000
_cell.angle_alpha   90.00
_cell.angle_beta   90.00
_cell.angle_gamma   90.00
#
_symmetry.space_group_name_H-M   'P 1'
#
loop_
_entity.id
_entity.type
_entity.pdbx_description
1 polymer ?
#
loop_
_entity_poly.entity_id
_entity_poly.type
_entity_poly.pdbx_seq_one_letter_code
_entity_poly.pdbx_strand_id
1 'polypeptide(L)'
;MHAIRQKCRPKHQVLILKCYPKTTKGAVDVKPNSSELSYLLFYATTRRSKVQKVGEFLEKKTASDVWRARIGNVQVTLQILAALIEKAPRDLPLYAPYVLKIFNIILRAQDVTMVESSIPTFQVFCENHDMASLSADQEYLHQYEEIVRIYASFASTRTQISSNPQSAPVAIRWRGLGLQAVKSVASSEALATVAGRQLDVIVPILLENIWTDNEEFIDILQQRSETEEHIGMEKSLSKRRASNATARTADEAGENGTALPGTTADVDKLAEENIGVLATQCLKQIFVVNNRAQVHGATTAVLKFIADRVSQKESVIENGPNDNCKGWAPRIFEMIARWTPVQDRYVILVTAMDSLVRADQVEATLMQQLVLATMVDALLKSDINLIGLSVMDVLLGLVQHILIVLQLGNVGGPHLQPDNGADEKVDTGALHGSITSEPALVPTGTRKDLLARLQNCLGDLATHVYYADQISDMVSAILLRLKPPALSPVPSTAAAIEDPKSATEALLSSTNMTEDPNTDGFFSFDTAKITALESIKLILLVASHKTMTAGNLGRNRVPIKTWEGTQWLLRDTDGRVRRAYADALLTWLDREVTNVDQQIFDEKPKGLAKSARDESFTNLTKRAVSNASKAEKPSRPSLRTTFSQLLHLAIYENALQFVDY
;
A
#
# COMPACT_ATOMS: atom_id res chain seq x y z
N MET A 1 -16.76 -64.37 -11.85
CA MET A 1 -15.60 -63.44 -11.75
C MET A 1 -15.93 -62.11 -11.04
N HIS A 2 -16.90 -61.30 -11.50
CA HIS A 2 -17.24 -60.01 -10.84
C HIS A 2 -17.76 -60.12 -9.40
N ALA A 3 -18.62 -61.12 -9.11
CA ALA A 3 -19.16 -61.35 -7.77
C ALA A 3 -18.10 -61.78 -6.73
N ILE A 4 -17.07 -62.53 -7.16
CA ILE A 4 -15.97 -62.99 -6.30
C ILE A 4 -15.00 -61.83 -6.01
N ARG A 5 -14.70 -60.99 -7.01
CA ARG A 5 -13.94 -59.74 -6.82
C ARG A 5 -14.67 -58.75 -5.90
N GLN A 6 -16.00 -58.73 -5.87
CA GLN A 6 -16.76 -57.90 -4.93
C GLN A 6 -16.70 -58.43 -3.49
N LYS A 7 -16.70 -59.76 -3.28
CA LYS A 7 -16.58 -60.37 -1.94
C LYS A 7 -15.21 -60.15 -1.28
N CYS A 8 -14.13 -59.98 -2.06
CA CYS A 8 -12.78 -59.73 -1.54
C CYS A 8 -12.42 -58.23 -1.44
N ARG A 9 -13.34 -57.33 -1.81
CA ARG A 9 -13.07 -55.88 -1.77
C ARG A 9 -13.33 -55.30 -0.37
N PRO A 10 -12.44 -54.42 0.13
CA PRO A 10 -12.69 -53.70 1.36
C PRO A 10 -14.01 -52.94 1.32
N LYS A 11 -14.73 -52.90 2.46
CA LYS A 11 -16.07 -52.29 2.57
C LYS A 11 -16.12 -50.87 2.01
N HIS A 12 -15.15 -50.02 2.33
CA HIS A 12 -15.10 -48.62 1.85
C HIS A 12 -15.12 -48.54 0.32
N GLN A 13 -14.38 -49.41 -0.39
CA GLN A 13 -14.35 -49.41 -1.86
C GLN A 13 -15.70 -49.77 -2.46
N VAL A 14 -16.41 -50.74 -1.86
CA VAL A 14 -17.74 -51.13 -2.32
C VAL A 14 -18.73 -49.98 -2.16
N LEU A 15 -18.71 -49.29 -1.01
CA LEU A 15 -19.60 -48.14 -0.77
C LEU A 15 -19.31 -46.97 -1.72
N ILE A 16 -18.03 -46.66 -1.95
CA ILE A 16 -17.63 -45.62 -2.90
C ILE A 16 -18.12 -45.96 -4.30
N LEU A 17 -17.87 -47.17 -4.80
CA LEU A 17 -18.27 -47.56 -6.15
C LEU A 17 -19.79 -47.56 -6.38
N LYS A 18 -20.59 -47.81 -5.33
CA LYS A 18 -22.05 -47.71 -5.42
C LYS A 18 -22.56 -46.28 -5.60
N CYS A 19 -21.77 -45.28 -5.25
CA CYS A 19 -22.12 -43.87 -5.47
C CYS A 19 -22.08 -43.48 -6.95
N TYR A 20 -21.38 -44.24 -7.81
CA TYR A 20 -21.21 -43.92 -9.23
C TYR A 20 -22.36 -44.51 -10.06
N PRO A 21 -23.16 -43.67 -10.73
CA PRO A 21 -24.17 -44.16 -11.67
C PRO A 21 -23.53 -44.82 -12.89
N LYS A 22 -24.29 -45.67 -13.57
CA LYS A 22 -23.88 -46.25 -14.86
C LYS A 22 -24.10 -45.22 -15.95
N THR A 23 -23.03 -44.59 -16.42
CA THR A 23 -23.08 -43.58 -17.47
C THR A 23 -22.34 -44.05 -18.73
N THR A 24 -22.70 -43.45 -19.87
CA THR A 24 -21.96 -43.58 -21.13
C THR A 24 -20.68 -42.74 -21.07
N LYS A 25 -19.66 -43.11 -21.88
CA LYS A 25 -18.45 -42.29 -22.00
C LYS A 25 -18.81 -40.90 -22.55
N GLY A 26 -18.28 -39.85 -21.93
CA GLY A 26 -18.56 -38.46 -22.31
C GLY A 26 -19.76 -37.83 -21.63
N ALA A 27 -20.46 -38.53 -20.71
CA ALA A 27 -21.50 -37.91 -19.90
C ALA A 27 -20.93 -36.79 -19.01
N VAL A 28 -21.56 -35.63 -19.07
CA VAL A 28 -21.31 -34.43 -18.24
C VAL A 28 -22.52 -34.22 -17.33
N ASP A 29 -22.34 -33.47 -16.25
CA ASP A 29 -23.32 -33.15 -15.20
C ASP A 29 -23.86 -34.37 -14.45
N VAL A 30 -22.97 -35.35 -14.24
CA VAL A 30 -23.29 -36.60 -13.56
C VAL A 30 -23.28 -36.40 -12.04
N LYS A 31 -24.37 -36.82 -11.38
CA LYS A 31 -24.53 -36.74 -9.92
C LYS A 31 -24.35 -38.11 -9.24
N PRO A 32 -23.85 -38.16 -7.99
CA PRO A 32 -23.77 -39.40 -7.23
C PRO A 32 -25.18 -39.94 -6.89
N ASN A 33 -25.28 -41.25 -6.72
CA ASN A 33 -26.48 -41.89 -6.18
C ASN A 33 -26.73 -41.41 -4.73
N SER A 34 -27.79 -40.63 -4.50
CA SER A 34 -28.01 -39.87 -3.26
C SER A 34 -28.12 -40.73 -1.98
N SER A 35 -28.80 -41.88 -2.06
CA SER A 35 -28.94 -42.81 -0.93
C SER A 35 -27.60 -43.47 -0.55
N GLU A 36 -26.83 -43.87 -1.56
CA GLU A 36 -25.52 -44.48 -1.38
C GLU A 36 -24.48 -43.45 -0.88
N LEU A 37 -24.54 -42.20 -1.39
CA LEU A 37 -23.73 -41.10 -0.88
C LEU A 37 -24.01 -40.84 0.59
N SER A 38 -25.28 -40.72 0.98
CA SER A 38 -25.66 -40.51 2.39
C SER A 38 -25.12 -41.61 3.30
N TYR A 39 -25.18 -42.86 2.85
CA TYR A 39 -24.64 -44.00 3.58
C TYR A 39 -23.10 -44.00 3.63
N LEU A 40 -22.42 -43.69 2.53
CA LEU A 40 -20.97 -43.52 2.48
C LEU A 40 -20.51 -42.43 3.47
N LEU A 41 -21.19 -41.29 3.46
CA LEU A 41 -20.92 -40.18 4.36
C LEU A 41 -21.09 -40.60 5.83
N PHE A 42 -22.18 -41.29 6.17
CA PHE A 42 -22.35 -41.86 7.52
C PHE A 42 -21.21 -42.83 7.88
N TYR A 43 -20.85 -43.73 6.95
CA TYR A 43 -19.76 -44.68 7.16
C TYR A 43 -18.42 -43.97 7.42
N ALA A 44 -18.09 -42.94 6.62
CA ALA A 44 -16.84 -42.20 6.70
C ALA A 44 -16.70 -41.48 8.04
N THR A 45 -17.75 -40.84 8.53
CA THR A 45 -17.72 -40.05 9.78
C THR A 45 -17.76 -40.89 11.05
N THR A 46 -18.09 -42.19 10.97
CA THR A 46 -18.11 -43.04 12.18
C THR A 46 -16.75 -43.29 12.82
N ARG A 47 -15.64 -43.21 12.07
CA ARG A 47 -14.27 -43.38 12.59
C ARG A 47 -13.26 -42.64 11.72
N ARG A 48 -12.32 -41.92 12.36
CA ARG A 48 -11.22 -41.19 11.69
C ARG A 48 -10.42 -42.02 10.67
N SER A 49 -10.12 -43.28 10.97
CA SER A 49 -9.39 -44.15 10.04
C SER A 49 -10.17 -44.49 8.76
N LYS A 50 -11.51 -44.35 8.76
CA LYS A 50 -12.34 -44.66 7.59
C LYS A 50 -12.33 -43.54 6.58
N VAL A 51 -12.36 -42.28 7.03
CA VAL A 51 -12.31 -41.13 6.11
C VAL A 51 -10.99 -41.07 5.34
N GLN A 52 -9.87 -41.43 5.97
CA GLN A 52 -8.57 -41.56 5.31
C GLN A 52 -8.59 -42.63 4.21
N LYS A 53 -9.14 -43.83 4.49
CA LYS A 53 -9.28 -44.90 3.49
C LYS A 53 -10.22 -44.52 2.35
N VAL A 54 -11.22 -43.69 2.62
CA VAL A 54 -12.11 -43.15 1.58
C VAL A 54 -11.33 -42.19 0.68
N GLY A 55 -10.60 -41.23 1.25
CA GLY A 55 -9.74 -40.30 0.52
C GLY A 55 -8.71 -41.01 -0.36
N GLU A 56 -7.97 -41.97 0.20
CA GLU A 56 -6.94 -42.75 -0.51
C GLU A 56 -7.52 -43.53 -1.71
N PHE A 57 -8.70 -44.12 -1.56
CA PHE A 57 -9.34 -44.83 -2.67
C PHE A 57 -9.89 -43.87 -3.73
N LEU A 58 -10.44 -42.72 -3.33
CA LEU A 58 -10.90 -41.69 -4.26
C LEU A 58 -9.73 -41.14 -5.09
N GLU A 59 -8.55 -40.93 -4.48
CA GLU A 59 -7.34 -40.49 -5.20
C GLU A 59 -6.99 -41.47 -6.34
N LYS A 60 -6.84 -42.75 -6.02
CA LYS A 60 -6.52 -43.81 -6.99
C LYS A 60 -7.57 -43.92 -8.08
N LYS A 61 -8.85 -43.73 -7.72
CA LYS A 61 -9.96 -43.78 -8.66
C LYS A 61 -9.97 -42.57 -9.60
N THR A 62 -9.78 -41.36 -9.07
CA THR A 62 -9.70 -40.13 -9.87
C THR A 62 -8.56 -40.23 -10.88
N ALA A 63 -7.37 -40.67 -10.48
CA ALA A 63 -6.25 -40.89 -11.40
C ALA A 63 -6.66 -41.79 -12.59
N SER A 64 -7.35 -42.89 -12.30
CA SER A 64 -7.83 -43.80 -13.35
C SER A 64 -8.96 -43.21 -14.21
N ASP A 65 -9.82 -42.36 -13.67
CA ASP A 65 -10.95 -41.78 -14.40
C ASP A 65 -10.50 -40.58 -15.25
N VAL A 66 -9.57 -39.77 -14.76
CA VAL A 66 -8.89 -38.69 -15.51
C VAL A 66 -8.09 -39.28 -16.68
N TRP A 67 -7.28 -40.31 -16.44
CA TRP A 67 -6.51 -40.99 -17.51
C TRP A 67 -7.41 -41.57 -18.61
N ARG A 68 -8.67 -41.93 -18.29
CA ARG A 68 -9.64 -42.44 -19.26
C ARG A 68 -10.62 -41.39 -19.79
N ALA A 69 -10.40 -40.10 -19.49
CA ALA A 69 -11.27 -38.99 -19.85
C ALA A 69 -12.75 -39.22 -19.46
N ARG A 70 -13.00 -39.76 -18.26
CA ARG A 70 -14.36 -40.02 -17.75
C ARG A 70 -14.84 -38.86 -16.90
N ILE A 71 -15.16 -37.74 -17.54
CA ILE A 71 -15.56 -36.47 -16.89
C ILE A 71 -16.68 -36.69 -15.86
N GLY A 72 -17.76 -37.39 -16.21
CA GLY A 72 -18.84 -37.68 -15.26
C GLY A 72 -18.42 -38.44 -14.00
N ASN A 73 -17.43 -39.34 -14.07
CA ASN A 73 -16.90 -39.99 -12.87
C ASN A 73 -16.06 -39.03 -12.03
N VAL A 74 -15.32 -38.12 -12.66
CA VAL A 74 -14.56 -37.08 -11.96
C VAL A 74 -15.53 -36.16 -11.21
N GLN A 75 -16.63 -35.72 -11.86
CA GLN A 75 -17.69 -34.92 -11.24
C GLN A 75 -18.33 -35.60 -10.04
N VAL A 76 -18.64 -36.89 -10.13
CA VAL A 76 -19.16 -37.69 -9.00
C VAL A 76 -18.15 -37.71 -7.85
N THR A 77 -16.86 -37.86 -8.15
CA THR A 77 -15.80 -37.87 -7.12
C THR A 77 -15.72 -36.51 -6.41
N LEU A 78 -15.73 -35.42 -7.16
CA LEU A 78 -15.74 -34.05 -6.63
C LEU A 78 -16.96 -33.79 -5.75
N GLN A 79 -18.16 -34.21 -6.18
CA GLN A 79 -19.38 -34.09 -5.36
C GLN A 79 -19.35 -34.95 -4.09
N ILE A 80 -18.73 -36.15 -4.12
CA ILE A 80 -18.49 -36.95 -2.92
C ILE A 80 -17.57 -36.20 -1.95
N LEU A 81 -16.49 -35.58 -2.45
CA LEU A 81 -15.55 -34.82 -1.63
C LEU A 81 -16.20 -33.57 -1.02
N ALA A 82 -16.92 -32.79 -1.80
CA ALA A 82 -17.64 -31.60 -1.31
C ALA A 82 -18.61 -31.99 -0.17
N ALA A 83 -19.45 -33.00 -0.39
CA ALA A 83 -20.39 -33.46 0.63
C ALA A 83 -19.71 -34.06 1.88
N LEU A 84 -18.49 -34.60 1.73
CA LEU A 84 -17.70 -35.10 2.85
C LEU A 84 -17.10 -33.96 3.68
N ILE A 85 -16.57 -32.92 3.01
CA ILE A 85 -16.04 -31.71 3.63
C ILE A 85 -17.12 -31.00 4.43
N GLU A 86 -18.29 -30.75 3.83
CA GLU A 86 -19.42 -30.09 4.52
C GLU A 86 -19.92 -30.89 5.74
N LYS A 87 -19.94 -32.23 5.64
CA LYS A 87 -20.45 -33.06 6.72
C LYS A 87 -19.46 -33.21 7.89
N ALA A 88 -18.16 -33.16 7.62
CA ALA A 88 -17.13 -33.41 8.62
C ALA A 88 -15.92 -32.46 8.50
N PRO A 89 -16.14 -31.12 8.60
CA PRO A 89 -15.06 -30.14 8.41
C PRO A 89 -13.94 -30.30 9.45
N ARG A 90 -14.27 -30.75 10.67
CA ARG A 90 -13.30 -31.00 11.75
C ARG A 90 -12.31 -32.13 11.45
N ASP A 91 -12.70 -33.10 10.62
CA ASP A 91 -11.84 -34.22 10.25
C ASP A 91 -11.07 -33.92 8.94
N LEU A 92 -11.30 -32.76 8.30
CA LEU A 92 -10.68 -32.36 7.02
C LEU A 92 -9.15 -32.52 7.00
N PRO A 93 -8.40 -32.09 8.03
CA PRO A 93 -6.93 -32.25 8.03
C PRO A 93 -6.47 -33.70 7.85
N LEU A 94 -7.28 -34.69 8.25
CA LEU A 94 -6.91 -36.11 8.14
C LEU A 94 -6.90 -36.62 6.70
N TYR A 95 -7.68 -36.00 5.81
CA TYR A 95 -7.85 -36.46 4.44
C TYR A 95 -7.61 -35.37 3.38
N ALA A 96 -7.31 -34.14 3.80
CA ALA A 96 -7.00 -33.04 2.92
C ALA A 96 -5.82 -33.29 1.96
N PRO A 97 -4.72 -33.99 2.35
CA PRO A 97 -3.67 -34.34 1.40
C PRO A 97 -4.17 -35.15 0.20
N TYR A 98 -5.17 -36.02 0.41
CA TYR A 98 -5.81 -36.76 -0.69
C TYR A 98 -6.68 -35.85 -1.56
N VAL A 99 -7.39 -34.90 -0.96
CA VAL A 99 -8.20 -33.90 -1.68
C VAL A 99 -7.31 -33.03 -2.57
N LEU A 100 -6.20 -32.51 -2.04
CA LEU A 100 -5.26 -31.71 -2.79
C LEU A 100 -4.59 -32.49 -3.93
N LYS A 101 -4.22 -33.76 -3.71
CA LYS A 101 -3.72 -34.63 -4.79
C LYS A 101 -4.78 -34.86 -5.88
N ILE A 102 -6.04 -35.04 -5.49
CA ILE A 102 -7.15 -35.15 -6.45
C ILE A 102 -7.28 -33.88 -7.29
N PHE A 103 -7.22 -32.69 -6.68
CA PHE A 103 -7.17 -31.44 -7.42
C PHE A 103 -5.95 -31.40 -8.34
N ASN A 104 -4.75 -31.74 -7.86
CA ASN A 104 -3.52 -31.74 -8.66
C ASN A 104 -3.67 -32.60 -9.93
N ILE A 105 -4.20 -33.83 -9.80
CA ILE A 105 -4.46 -34.73 -10.92
C ILE A 105 -5.44 -34.11 -11.94
N ILE A 106 -6.51 -33.48 -11.45
CA ILE A 106 -7.53 -32.86 -12.31
C ILE A 106 -6.96 -31.64 -13.04
N LEU A 107 -6.29 -30.74 -12.33
CA LEU A 107 -5.78 -29.49 -12.90
C LEU A 107 -4.65 -29.75 -13.91
N ARG A 108 -3.78 -30.73 -13.65
CA ARG A 108 -2.71 -31.12 -14.58
C ARG A 108 -3.22 -31.85 -15.82
N ALA A 109 -4.47 -32.30 -15.84
CA ALA A 109 -5.08 -32.85 -17.05
C ALA A 109 -5.38 -31.77 -18.10
N GLN A 110 -5.39 -30.49 -17.72
CA GLN A 110 -5.64 -29.34 -18.59
C GLN A 110 -6.94 -29.45 -19.42
N ASP A 111 -7.95 -30.14 -18.87
CA ASP A 111 -9.30 -30.23 -19.46
C ASP A 111 -10.21 -29.16 -18.83
N VAL A 112 -10.66 -28.20 -19.64
CA VAL A 112 -11.50 -27.06 -19.19
C VAL A 112 -12.72 -27.53 -18.40
N THR A 113 -13.38 -28.60 -18.83
CA THR A 113 -14.61 -29.09 -18.20
C THR A 113 -14.34 -29.77 -16.86
N MET A 114 -13.20 -30.46 -16.74
CA MET A 114 -12.78 -31.05 -15.46
C MET A 114 -12.35 -29.97 -14.47
N VAL A 115 -11.63 -28.94 -14.94
CA VAL A 115 -11.24 -27.79 -14.10
C VAL A 115 -12.47 -27.01 -13.66
N GLU A 116 -13.42 -26.72 -14.54
CA GLU A 116 -14.68 -26.07 -14.19
C GLU A 116 -15.46 -26.87 -13.14
N SER A 117 -15.54 -28.19 -13.31
CA SER A 117 -16.21 -29.08 -12.35
C SER A 117 -15.55 -29.07 -10.97
N SER A 118 -14.27 -28.72 -10.87
CA SER A 118 -13.52 -28.70 -9.62
C SER A 118 -13.80 -27.47 -8.75
N ILE A 119 -14.24 -26.35 -9.35
CA ILE A 119 -14.42 -25.05 -8.68
C ILE A 119 -15.35 -25.15 -7.46
N PRO A 120 -16.57 -25.73 -7.53
CA PRO A 120 -17.44 -25.77 -6.36
C PRO A 120 -16.86 -26.60 -5.20
N THR A 121 -16.11 -27.66 -5.51
CA THR A 121 -15.46 -28.48 -4.47
C THR A 121 -14.28 -27.74 -3.85
N PHE A 122 -13.53 -26.98 -4.65
CA PHE A 122 -12.44 -26.14 -4.16
C PHE A 122 -12.94 -24.99 -3.30
N GLN A 123 -14.09 -24.40 -3.64
CA GLN A 123 -14.77 -23.40 -2.82
C GLN A 123 -15.13 -23.98 -1.45
N VAL A 124 -15.85 -25.11 -1.42
CA VAL A 124 -16.21 -25.81 -0.18
C VAL A 124 -14.97 -26.17 0.65
N PHE A 125 -13.87 -26.56 -0.01
CA PHE A 125 -12.59 -26.79 0.67
C PHE A 125 -12.04 -25.53 1.33
N CYS A 126 -12.00 -24.40 0.62
CA CYS A 126 -11.49 -23.11 1.15
C CYS A 126 -12.37 -22.54 2.28
N GLU A 127 -13.67 -22.78 2.24
CA GLU A 127 -14.62 -22.35 3.28
C GLU A 127 -14.48 -23.15 4.60
N ASN A 128 -14.03 -24.41 4.53
CA ASN A 128 -14.02 -25.32 5.67
C ASN A 128 -12.61 -25.67 6.16
N HIS A 129 -11.58 -25.23 5.46
CA HIS A 129 -10.21 -25.54 5.85
C HIS A 129 -9.71 -24.60 6.95
N ASP A 130 -9.37 -25.19 8.10
CA ASP A 130 -8.93 -24.47 9.30
C ASP A 130 -7.46 -24.02 9.27
N MET A 131 -7.28 -22.77 9.71
CA MET A 131 -6.02 -22.03 9.80
C MET A 131 -4.95 -22.71 10.67
N ALA A 132 -5.34 -23.22 11.84
CA ALA A 132 -4.40 -23.82 12.78
C ALA A 132 -3.83 -25.13 12.22
N SER A 133 -4.65 -25.87 11.48
CA SER A 133 -4.25 -27.13 10.86
C SER A 133 -3.31 -26.92 9.67
N LEU A 134 -3.54 -25.87 8.85
CA LEU A 134 -2.68 -25.54 7.70
C LEU A 134 -1.29 -25.09 8.12
N SER A 135 -1.21 -24.24 9.15
CA SER A 135 0.06 -23.65 9.62
C SER A 135 0.95 -24.65 10.36
N ALA A 136 0.36 -25.69 10.98
CA ALA A 136 1.09 -26.72 11.70
C ALA A 136 1.77 -27.75 10.78
N ASP A 137 1.30 -27.93 9.54
CA ASP A 137 1.79 -28.94 8.59
C ASP A 137 2.36 -28.28 7.32
N GLN A 138 3.69 -28.25 7.22
CA GLN A 138 4.39 -27.61 6.08
C GLN A 138 4.16 -28.33 4.75
N GLU A 139 3.99 -29.65 4.76
CA GLU A 139 3.73 -30.41 3.53
C GLU A 139 2.31 -30.13 3.04
N TYR A 140 1.35 -30.09 3.96
CA TYR A 140 -0.01 -29.69 3.63
C TYR A 140 -0.06 -28.26 3.07
N LEU A 141 0.63 -27.31 3.72
CA LEU A 141 0.73 -25.93 3.26
C LEU A 141 1.33 -25.82 1.85
N HIS A 142 2.43 -26.53 1.58
CA HIS A 142 3.07 -26.55 0.26
C HIS A 142 2.15 -27.13 -0.82
N GLN A 143 1.44 -28.23 -0.53
CA GLN A 143 0.47 -28.80 -1.46
C GLN A 143 -0.68 -27.83 -1.74
N TYR A 144 -1.19 -27.12 -0.72
CA TYR A 144 -2.25 -26.14 -0.91
C TYR A 144 -1.77 -24.96 -1.77
N GLU A 145 -0.58 -24.43 -1.47
CA GLU A 145 0.05 -23.34 -2.23
C GLU A 145 0.23 -23.72 -3.71
N GLU A 146 0.66 -24.95 -3.99
CA GLU A 146 0.79 -25.45 -5.36
C GLU A 146 -0.56 -25.52 -6.09
N ILE A 147 -1.63 -25.95 -5.42
CA ILE A 147 -2.97 -25.95 -6.02
C ILE A 147 -3.43 -24.51 -6.33
N VAL A 148 -3.24 -23.58 -5.40
CA VAL A 148 -3.56 -22.15 -5.61
C VAL A 148 -2.77 -21.59 -6.79
N ARG A 149 -1.47 -21.90 -6.88
CA ARG A 149 -0.61 -21.49 -8.00
C ARG A 149 -1.10 -22.02 -9.34
N ILE A 150 -1.48 -23.30 -9.41
CA ILE A 150 -2.01 -23.89 -10.66
C ILE A 150 -3.32 -23.20 -11.05
N TYR A 151 -4.26 -23.01 -10.13
CA TYR A 151 -5.49 -22.27 -10.42
C TYR A 151 -5.24 -20.84 -10.88
N ALA A 152 -4.37 -20.12 -10.17
CA ALA A 152 -4.01 -18.74 -10.50
C ALA A 152 -3.34 -18.64 -11.89
N SER A 153 -2.54 -19.64 -12.27
CA SER A 153 -1.92 -19.68 -13.60
C SER A 153 -2.95 -19.69 -14.74
N PHE A 154 -4.13 -20.32 -14.55
CA PHE A 154 -5.21 -20.30 -15.55
C PHE A 154 -5.76 -18.90 -15.84
N ALA A 155 -5.54 -17.95 -14.92
CA ALA A 155 -5.94 -16.56 -15.06
C ALA A 155 -4.83 -15.64 -15.60
N SER A 156 -3.62 -16.13 -15.87
CA SER A 156 -2.57 -15.28 -16.44
C SER A 156 -2.91 -14.86 -17.87
N THR A 157 -2.67 -13.59 -18.20
CA THR A 157 -2.79 -13.05 -19.56
C THR A 157 -1.51 -13.22 -20.37
N ARG A 158 -0.38 -13.52 -19.71
CA ARG A 158 0.96 -13.59 -20.32
C ARG A 158 1.48 -15.00 -20.49
N THR A 159 1.13 -15.91 -19.57
CA THR A 159 1.63 -17.29 -19.61
C THR A 159 0.61 -18.21 -20.25
N GLN A 160 0.81 -18.60 -21.52
CA GLN A 160 -0.03 -19.61 -22.14
C GLN A 160 0.38 -21.01 -21.66
N ILE A 161 -0.57 -21.71 -21.05
CA ILE A 161 -0.40 -23.05 -20.45
C ILE A 161 -0.35 -24.16 -21.52
N SER A 162 -0.80 -23.86 -22.73
CA SER A 162 -0.89 -24.77 -23.87
C SER A 162 0.15 -24.39 -24.93
N SER A 163 0.84 -25.40 -25.48
CA SER A 163 1.75 -25.24 -26.62
C SER A 163 1.05 -24.79 -27.91
N ASN A 164 -0.28 -24.91 -27.96
CA ASN A 164 -1.10 -24.53 -29.11
C ASN A 164 -1.87 -23.23 -28.80
N PRO A 165 -1.93 -22.29 -29.75
CA PRO A 165 -2.70 -21.06 -29.58
C PRO A 165 -4.17 -21.39 -29.37
N GLN A 166 -4.72 -20.98 -28.22
CA GLN A 166 -6.12 -21.15 -27.88
C GLN A 166 -6.97 -20.07 -28.56
N SER A 167 -8.24 -20.39 -28.88
CA SER A 167 -9.18 -19.38 -29.35
C SER A 167 -9.53 -18.41 -28.21
N ALA A 168 -9.84 -17.15 -28.55
CA ALA A 168 -10.16 -16.11 -27.56
C ALA A 168 -11.28 -16.53 -26.56
N PRO A 169 -12.39 -17.18 -26.98
CA PRO A 169 -13.42 -17.63 -26.04
C PRO A 169 -12.93 -18.71 -25.05
N VAL A 170 -12.01 -19.57 -25.47
CA VAL A 170 -11.44 -20.61 -24.61
C VAL A 170 -10.45 -19.99 -23.61
N ALA A 171 -9.66 -19.00 -24.03
CA ALA A 171 -8.76 -18.26 -23.15
C ALA A 171 -9.54 -17.44 -22.08
N ILE A 172 -10.62 -16.76 -22.48
CA ILE A 172 -11.56 -16.08 -21.58
C ILE A 172 -12.11 -17.07 -20.54
N ARG A 173 -12.54 -18.26 -20.99
CA ARG A 173 -13.09 -19.28 -20.08
C ARG A 173 -12.06 -19.77 -19.07
N TRP A 174 -10.83 -20.07 -19.50
CA TRP A 174 -9.73 -20.43 -18.57
C TRP A 174 -9.49 -19.35 -17.52
N ARG A 175 -9.44 -18.08 -17.95
CA ARG A 175 -9.25 -16.96 -17.03
C ARG A 175 -10.39 -16.83 -16.04
N GLY A 176 -11.63 -16.96 -16.51
CA GLY A 176 -12.81 -16.99 -15.65
C GLY A 176 -12.73 -18.09 -14.58
N LEU A 177 -12.32 -19.31 -14.94
CA LEU A 177 -12.16 -20.42 -13.99
C LEU A 177 -11.04 -20.16 -12.97
N GLY A 178 -9.89 -19.64 -13.42
CA GLY A 178 -8.78 -19.28 -12.53
C GLY A 178 -9.20 -18.21 -11.52
N LEU A 179 -9.88 -17.15 -11.98
CA LEU A 179 -10.39 -16.09 -11.10
C LEU A 179 -11.49 -16.57 -10.14
N GLN A 180 -12.37 -17.48 -10.55
CA GLN A 180 -13.35 -18.08 -9.64
C GLN A 180 -12.68 -18.90 -8.53
N ALA A 181 -11.61 -19.62 -8.84
CA ALA A 181 -10.81 -20.30 -7.82
C ALA A 181 -10.11 -19.30 -6.89
N VAL A 182 -9.49 -18.24 -7.44
CA VAL A 182 -8.86 -17.17 -6.64
C VAL A 182 -9.88 -16.48 -5.73
N LYS A 183 -11.12 -16.27 -6.19
CA LYS A 183 -12.21 -15.74 -5.35
C LYS A 183 -12.47 -16.61 -4.12
N SER A 184 -12.41 -17.94 -4.27
CA SER A 184 -12.59 -18.87 -3.16
C SER A 184 -11.46 -18.74 -2.12
N VAL A 185 -10.23 -18.46 -2.57
CA VAL A 185 -9.09 -18.18 -1.69
C VAL A 185 -9.24 -16.82 -1.01
N ALA A 186 -9.62 -15.78 -1.76
CA ALA A 186 -9.81 -14.42 -1.26
C ALA A 186 -10.93 -14.31 -0.21
N SER A 187 -11.95 -15.16 -0.32
CA SER A 187 -13.07 -15.25 0.63
C SER A 187 -12.78 -16.14 1.85
N SER A 188 -11.64 -16.84 1.89
CA SER A 188 -11.28 -17.76 2.99
C SER A 188 -10.60 -17.03 4.14
N GLU A 189 -10.96 -17.39 5.38
CA GLU A 189 -10.28 -16.91 6.59
C GLU A 189 -8.79 -17.31 6.64
N ALA A 190 -8.38 -18.35 5.90
CA ALA A 190 -6.99 -18.82 5.85
C ALA A 190 -6.01 -17.78 5.26
N LEU A 191 -6.51 -16.84 4.43
CA LEU A 191 -5.70 -15.80 3.80
C LEU A 191 -5.10 -14.81 4.82
N ALA A 192 -5.72 -14.68 5.99
CA ALA A 192 -5.30 -13.80 7.07
C ALA A 192 -3.97 -14.21 7.74
N THR A 193 -3.40 -15.37 7.39
CA THR A 193 -2.16 -15.88 8.00
C THR A 193 -0.88 -15.29 7.43
N VAL A 194 0.18 -15.41 8.24
CA VAL A 194 1.58 -14.94 8.01
C VAL A 194 2.21 -15.47 6.71
N ALA A 195 1.61 -16.44 6.02
CA ALA A 195 2.11 -16.93 4.75
C ALA A 195 1.71 -15.99 3.60
N GLY A 196 2.17 -14.73 3.59
CA GLY A 196 2.00 -13.79 2.47
C GLY A 196 2.34 -14.37 1.08
N ARG A 197 2.95 -15.56 1.02
CA ARG A 197 3.06 -16.47 -0.13
C ARG A 197 1.79 -16.61 -0.97
N GLN A 198 0.59 -16.81 -0.39
CA GLN A 198 -0.62 -16.87 -1.22
C GLN A 198 -0.91 -15.51 -1.89
N LEU A 199 -0.71 -14.40 -1.16
CA LEU A 199 -0.88 -13.04 -1.69
C LEU A 199 0.13 -12.76 -2.81
N ASP A 200 1.38 -13.19 -2.65
CA ASP A 200 2.44 -13.09 -3.66
C ASP A 200 2.09 -13.84 -4.97
N VAL A 201 1.18 -14.84 -4.91
CA VAL A 201 0.70 -15.57 -6.09
C VAL A 201 -0.57 -14.94 -6.67
N ILE A 202 -1.57 -14.62 -5.84
CA ILE A 202 -2.88 -14.20 -6.32
C ILE A 202 -2.94 -12.72 -6.71
N VAL A 203 -2.28 -11.82 -5.97
CA VAL A 203 -2.37 -10.38 -6.21
C VAL A 203 -1.82 -10.01 -7.60
N PRO A 204 -0.65 -10.50 -8.04
CA PRO A 204 -0.16 -10.23 -9.40
C PRO A 204 -1.16 -10.66 -10.49
N ILE A 205 -1.76 -11.84 -10.34
CA ILE A 205 -2.74 -12.38 -11.31
C ILE A 205 -4.02 -11.55 -11.35
N LEU A 206 -4.49 -11.05 -10.21
CA LEU A 206 -5.63 -10.14 -10.18
C LEU A 206 -5.29 -8.84 -10.91
N LEU A 207 -4.12 -8.25 -10.65
CA LEU A 207 -3.68 -7.02 -11.30
C LEU A 207 -3.48 -7.19 -12.82
N GLU A 208 -3.01 -8.36 -13.28
CA GLU A 208 -2.95 -8.70 -14.72
C GLU A 208 -4.31 -8.67 -15.43
N ASN A 209 -5.41 -8.89 -14.69
CA ASN A 209 -6.76 -8.90 -15.23
C ASN A 209 -7.54 -7.61 -14.94
N ILE A 210 -7.01 -6.71 -14.11
CA ILE A 210 -7.58 -5.39 -13.83
C ILE A 210 -7.00 -4.35 -14.79
N TRP A 211 -5.70 -4.42 -15.06
CA TRP A 211 -5.03 -3.49 -15.95
C TRP A 211 -4.95 -4.02 -17.39
N THR A 212 -5.23 -3.12 -18.34
CA THR A 212 -4.98 -3.29 -19.77
C THR A 212 -4.36 -2.00 -20.30
N ASP A 213 -3.81 -1.95 -21.52
CA ASP A 213 -3.20 -0.73 -22.09
C ASP A 213 -4.17 0.48 -22.21
N ASN A 214 -5.44 0.33 -21.83
CA ASN A 214 -6.46 1.37 -21.81
C ASN A 214 -6.72 1.89 -20.39
N GLU A 215 -6.41 3.16 -20.15
CA GLU A 215 -6.62 3.84 -18.86
C GLU A 215 -8.09 3.96 -18.45
N GLU A 216 -8.99 4.14 -19.41
CA GLU A 216 -10.44 4.24 -19.15
C GLU A 216 -11.03 2.91 -18.66
N PHE A 217 -10.32 1.80 -18.89
CA PHE A 217 -10.78 0.48 -18.51
C PHE A 217 -10.94 0.34 -17.00
N ILE A 218 -10.00 0.87 -16.21
CA ILE A 218 -10.10 0.83 -14.74
C ILE A 218 -11.37 1.54 -14.25
N ASP A 219 -11.70 2.69 -14.83
CA ASP A 219 -12.87 3.49 -14.44
C ASP A 219 -14.17 2.73 -14.75
N ILE A 220 -14.23 2.08 -15.93
CA ILE A 220 -15.35 1.21 -16.33
C ILE A 220 -15.50 0.04 -15.35
N LEU A 221 -14.38 -0.64 -15.02
CA LEU A 221 -14.40 -1.77 -14.09
C LEU A 221 -14.88 -1.36 -12.71
N GLN A 222 -14.41 -0.21 -12.20
CA GLN A 222 -14.82 0.31 -10.91
C GLN A 222 -16.33 0.61 -10.89
N GLN A 223 -16.82 1.36 -11.88
CA GLN A 223 -18.25 1.71 -11.98
C GLN A 223 -19.14 0.46 -12.07
N ARG A 224 -18.74 -0.52 -12.88
CA ARG A 224 -19.49 -1.77 -13.04
C ARG A 224 -19.46 -2.61 -11.77
N SER A 225 -18.32 -2.71 -11.09
CA SER A 225 -18.20 -3.43 -9.82
C SER A 225 -19.10 -2.82 -8.74
N GLU A 226 -19.15 -1.49 -8.62
CA GLU A 226 -20.02 -0.79 -7.67
C GLU A 226 -21.50 -1.01 -7.99
N THR A 227 -21.86 -1.01 -9.27
CA THR A 227 -23.23 -1.27 -9.74
C THR A 227 -23.68 -2.70 -9.41
N GLU A 228 -22.83 -3.70 -9.66
CA GLU A 228 -23.14 -5.10 -9.35
C GLU A 228 -23.31 -5.36 -7.85
N GLU A 229 -22.50 -4.71 -7.01
CA GLU A 229 -22.65 -4.77 -5.55
C GLU A 229 -23.98 -4.17 -5.09
N HIS A 230 -24.36 -2.99 -5.61
CA HIS A 230 -25.63 -2.34 -5.27
C HIS A 230 -26.83 -3.24 -5.64
N ILE A 231 -26.83 -3.81 -6.85
CA ILE A 231 -27.87 -4.74 -7.31
C ILE A 231 -27.90 -6.00 -6.43
N GLY A 232 -26.73 -6.52 -6.02
CA GLY A 232 -26.63 -7.67 -5.13
C GLY A 232 -27.23 -7.40 -3.74
N MET A 233 -26.94 -6.24 -3.16
CA MET A 233 -27.52 -5.79 -1.90
C MET A 233 -29.05 -5.64 -2.00
N GLU A 234 -29.55 -5.00 -3.06
CA GLU A 234 -30.98 -4.81 -3.27
C GLU A 234 -31.74 -6.14 -3.44
N LYS A 235 -31.16 -7.11 -4.17
CA LYS A 235 -31.70 -8.47 -4.29
C LYS A 235 -31.72 -9.23 -2.96
N SER A 236 -30.66 -9.07 -2.15
CA SER A 236 -30.57 -9.67 -0.81
C SER A 236 -31.60 -9.08 0.15
N LEU A 237 -31.77 -7.76 0.13
CA LEU A 237 -32.77 -7.03 0.92
C LEU A 237 -34.21 -7.37 0.47
N SER A 238 -34.43 -7.51 -0.83
CA SER A 238 -35.72 -7.92 -1.39
C SER A 238 -36.09 -9.37 -1.05
N LYS A 239 -35.12 -10.30 -1.07
CA LYS A 239 -35.33 -11.68 -0.59
C LYS A 239 -35.68 -11.74 0.91
N ARG A 240 -35.13 -10.85 1.74
CA ARG A 240 -35.49 -10.75 3.18
C ARG A 240 -36.88 -10.14 3.42
N ARG A 241 -37.45 -9.42 2.45
CA ARG A 241 -38.80 -8.81 2.55
C ARG A 241 -39.92 -9.67 1.97
N ALA A 242 -39.60 -10.69 1.16
CA ALA A 242 -40.58 -11.56 0.51
C ALA A 242 -41.10 -12.73 1.37
N SER A 243 -40.94 -12.67 2.70
CA SER A 243 -41.58 -13.60 3.63
C SER A 243 -42.88 -12.97 4.16
N ASN A 244 -43.90 -12.90 3.29
CA ASN A 244 -45.35 -12.87 3.56
C ASN A 244 -46.09 -12.25 2.36
N ALA A 245 -46.11 -12.93 1.21
CA ALA A 245 -47.13 -12.69 0.20
C ALA A 245 -47.37 -13.98 -0.57
N THR A 246 -48.62 -14.43 -0.51
CA THR A 246 -49.20 -15.54 -1.28
C THR A 246 -48.81 -15.52 -2.75
N ALA A 247 -48.59 -16.73 -3.28
CA ALA A 247 -48.40 -17.02 -4.69
C ALA A 247 -49.31 -16.18 -5.59
N ARG A 248 -48.71 -15.32 -6.41
CA ARG A 248 -49.34 -14.77 -7.61
C ARG A 248 -48.58 -15.27 -8.82
N THR A 249 -49.38 -15.63 -9.79
CA THR A 249 -49.12 -16.31 -11.05
C THR A 249 -48.15 -15.54 -11.95
N ALA A 250 -47.43 -16.32 -12.76
CA ALA A 250 -46.58 -15.90 -13.84
C ALA A 250 -47.29 -14.94 -14.82
N ASP A 251 -46.67 -13.80 -15.06
CA ASP A 251 -46.40 -13.18 -16.37
C ASP A 251 -46.13 -11.71 -16.13
N GLU A 252 -44.85 -11.32 -16.21
CA GLU A 252 -44.41 -9.98 -16.60
C GLU A 252 -42.91 -10.08 -16.87
N ALA A 253 -42.58 -10.26 -18.15
CA ALA A 253 -41.26 -10.09 -18.68
C ALA A 253 -40.86 -8.61 -18.51
N GLY A 254 -40.14 -8.32 -17.43
CA GLY A 254 -39.48 -7.04 -17.22
C GLY A 254 -38.30 -6.91 -18.16
N GLU A 255 -38.51 -6.22 -19.27
CA GLU A 255 -37.49 -5.62 -20.13
C GLU A 255 -36.55 -4.74 -19.28
N ASN A 256 -35.39 -5.26 -18.92
CA ASN A 256 -34.24 -4.43 -18.55
C ASN A 256 -33.33 -4.37 -19.77
N GLY A 257 -33.44 -3.27 -20.51
CA GLY A 257 -32.64 -2.95 -21.69
C GLY A 257 -31.16 -2.79 -21.37
N THR A 258 -30.45 -3.90 -21.26
CA THR A 258 -29.03 -3.94 -21.65
C THR A 258 -29.02 -4.32 -23.12
N ALA A 259 -28.49 -3.42 -23.95
CA ALA A 259 -28.41 -3.62 -25.39
C ALA A 259 -27.93 -5.04 -25.70
N LEU A 260 -28.72 -5.78 -26.48
CA LEU A 260 -28.31 -7.07 -27.02
C LEU A 260 -26.96 -6.85 -27.74
N PRO A 261 -25.87 -7.52 -27.33
CA PRO A 261 -24.59 -7.40 -28.03
C PRO A 261 -24.79 -7.90 -29.46
N GLY A 262 -24.80 -6.97 -30.40
CA GLY A 262 -25.18 -7.23 -31.80
C GLY A 262 -24.06 -7.86 -32.61
N THR A 263 -22.81 -7.77 -32.14
CA THR A 263 -21.63 -8.32 -32.81
C THR A 263 -20.85 -9.28 -31.91
N THR A 264 -20.08 -10.19 -32.51
CA THR A 264 -19.17 -11.09 -31.77
C THR A 264 -18.11 -10.30 -30.99
N ALA A 265 -17.67 -9.15 -31.51
CA ALA A 265 -16.73 -8.27 -30.84
C ALA A 265 -17.32 -7.65 -29.56
N ASP A 266 -18.61 -7.32 -29.56
CA ASP A 266 -19.30 -6.80 -28.36
C ASP A 266 -19.41 -7.87 -27.27
N VAL A 267 -19.65 -9.13 -27.66
CA VAL A 267 -19.70 -10.27 -26.74
C VAL A 267 -18.33 -10.51 -26.11
N ASP A 268 -17.26 -10.50 -26.91
CA ASP A 268 -15.90 -10.69 -26.42
C ASP A 268 -15.48 -9.55 -25.48
N LYS A 269 -15.78 -8.30 -25.84
CA LYS A 269 -15.53 -7.14 -24.98
C LYS A 269 -16.26 -7.24 -23.65
N LEU A 270 -17.55 -7.60 -23.66
CA LEU A 270 -18.33 -7.78 -22.44
C LEU A 270 -17.76 -8.90 -21.57
N ALA A 271 -17.27 -9.98 -22.18
CA ALA A 271 -16.62 -11.07 -21.46
C ALA A 271 -15.30 -10.66 -20.82
N GLU A 272 -14.48 -9.84 -21.50
CA GLU A 272 -13.26 -9.24 -20.92
C GLU A 272 -13.60 -8.32 -19.73
N GLU A 273 -14.60 -7.47 -19.87
CA GLU A 273 -15.05 -6.60 -18.76
C GLU A 273 -15.55 -7.44 -17.57
N ASN A 274 -16.30 -8.52 -17.80
CA ASN A 274 -16.77 -9.40 -16.72
C ASN A 274 -15.61 -10.08 -15.97
N ILE A 275 -14.53 -10.45 -16.67
CA ILE A 275 -13.30 -10.98 -16.08
C ILE A 275 -12.64 -9.90 -15.21
N GLY A 276 -12.50 -8.68 -15.73
CA GLY A 276 -11.92 -7.55 -15.00
C GLY A 276 -12.72 -7.16 -13.76
N VAL A 277 -14.06 -7.19 -13.83
CA VAL A 277 -14.94 -6.94 -12.68
C VAL A 277 -14.75 -8.03 -11.62
N LEU A 278 -14.70 -9.30 -12.02
CA LEU A 278 -14.45 -10.41 -11.10
C LEU A 278 -13.08 -10.26 -10.41
N ALA A 279 -12.04 -9.89 -11.15
CA ALA A 279 -10.70 -9.66 -10.60
C ALA A 279 -10.70 -8.48 -9.60
N THR A 280 -11.39 -7.38 -9.94
CA THR A 280 -11.57 -6.20 -9.08
C THR A 280 -12.27 -6.56 -7.77
N GLN A 281 -13.36 -7.33 -7.84
CA GLN A 281 -14.08 -7.82 -6.66
C GLN A 281 -13.19 -8.69 -5.77
N CYS A 282 -12.39 -9.59 -6.36
CA CYS A 282 -11.45 -10.42 -5.60
C CYS A 282 -10.38 -9.57 -4.92
N LEU A 283 -9.79 -8.60 -5.63
CA LEU A 283 -8.79 -7.70 -5.05
C LEU A 283 -9.38 -6.89 -3.91
N LYS A 284 -10.60 -6.37 -4.07
CA LYS A 284 -11.33 -5.66 -3.02
C LYS A 284 -11.54 -6.54 -1.79
N GLN A 285 -11.93 -7.80 -1.94
CA GLN A 285 -12.10 -8.73 -0.82
C GLN A 285 -10.81 -8.91 0.02
N ILE A 286 -9.65 -8.84 -0.62
CA ILE A 286 -8.35 -8.93 0.08
C ILE A 286 -8.10 -7.71 0.98
N PHE A 287 -8.60 -6.54 0.61
CA PHE A 287 -8.37 -5.28 1.34
C PHE A 287 -9.51 -4.89 2.30
N VAL A 288 -10.73 -5.39 2.10
CA VAL A 288 -11.89 -5.17 3.01
C VAL A 288 -11.80 -6.13 4.21
N VAL A 289 -10.70 -6.06 4.95
CA VAL A 289 -10.44 -6.91 6.12
C VAL A 289 -9.87 -6.09 7.28
N ASN A 290 -10.20 -6.49 8.51
CA ASN A 290 -9.63 -5.90 9.73
C ASN A 290 -8.36 -6.66 10.14
N ASN A 291 -7.41 -6.78 9.22
CA ASN A 291 -6.14 -7.47 9.46
C ASN A 291 -4.98 -6.70 8.83
N ARG A 292 -4.24 -5.97 9.67
CA ARG A 292 -3.06 -5.20 9.26
C ARG A 292 -2.00 -6.04 8.56
N ALA A 293 -1.73 -7.26 9.02
CA ALA A 293 -0.69 -8.09 8.42
C ALA A 293 -1.07 -8.50 6.99
N GLN A 294 -2.35 -8.78 6.75
CA GLN A 294 -2.87 -9.06 5.42
C GLN A 294 -2.81 -7.81 4.52
N VAL A 295 -3.25 -6.63 5.02
CA VAL A 295 -3.17 -5.37 4.27
C VAL A 295 -1.71 -5.08 3.86
N HIS A 296 -0.78 -5.15 4.81
CA HIS A 296 0.65 -4.98 4.54
C HIS A 296 1.19 -5.99 3.51
N GLY A 297 0.87 -7.28 3.67
CA GLY A 297 1.29 -8.34 2.75
C GLY A 297 0.74 -8.15 1.33
N ALA A 298 -0.54 -7.77 1.22
CA ALA A 298 -1.19 -7.50 -0.05
C ALA A 298 -0.61 -6.25 -0.72
N THR A 299 -0.42 -5.16 0.02
CA THR A 299 0.26 -3.95 -0.49
C THR A 299 1.66 -4.25 -0.96
N THR A 300 2.41 -5.07 -0.21
CA THR A 300 3.77 -5.49 -0.63
C THR A 300 3.72 -6.24 -1.97
N ALA A 301 2.77 -7.15 -2.16
CA ALA A 301 2.59 -7.85 -3.43
C ALA A 301 2.19 -6.92 -4.59
N VAL A 302 1.35 -5.91 -4.33
CA VAL A 302 1.02 -4.85 -5.31
C VAL A 302 2.29 -4.07 -5.70
N LEU A 303 3.10 -3.64 -4.72
CA LEU A 303 4.33 -2.89 -4.98
C LEU A 303 5.36 -3.72 -5.76
N LYS A 304 5.52 -5.01 -5.44
CA LYS A 304 6.37 -5.94 -6.21
C LYS A 304 5.91 -6.05 -7.66
N PHE A 305 4.60 -6.23 -7.89
CA PHE A 305 4.05 -6.28 -9.24
C PHE A 305 4.33 -4.99 -10.02
N ILE A 306 4.11 -3.82 -9.41
CA ILE A 306 4.38 -2.54 -10.06
C ILE A 306 5.88 -2.38 -10.36
N ALA A 307 6.75 -2.75 -9.42
CA ALA A 307 8.21 -2.74 -9.62
C ALA A 307 8.63 -3.65 -10.79
N ASP A 308 8.04 -4.85 -10.91
CA ASP A 308 8.30 -5.76 -12.02
C ASP A 308 7.88 -5.12 -13.36
N ARG A 309 6.75 -4.41 -13.41
CA ARG A 309 6.30 -3.68 -14.62
C ARG A 309 7.25 -2.54 -14.99
N VAL A 310 7.75 -1.80 -14.00
CA VAL A 310 8.78 -0.77 -14.22
C VAL A 310 10.06 -1.39 -14.77
N SER A 311 10.49 -2.54 -14.24
CA SER A 311 11.69 -3.25 -14.73
C SER A 311 11.55 -3.72 -16.20
N GLN A 312 10.31 -4.04 -16.61
CA GLN A 312 9.94 -4.40 -17.98
C GLN A 312 9.79 -3.18 -18.90
N LYS A 313 10.03 -1.97 -18.39
CA LYS A 313 9.90 -0.68 -19.09
C LYS A 313 8.47 -0.38 -19.55
N GLU A 314 7.48 -0.91 -18.83
CA GLU A 314 6.08 -0.56 -19.07
C GLU A 314 5.76 0.80 -18.43
N SER A 315 4.90 1.58 -19.09
CA SER A 315 4.45 2.87 -18.57
C SER A 315 3.45 2.64 -17.45
N VAL A 316 3.86 2.89 -16.20
CA VAL A 316 2.99 2.74 -15.02
C VAL A 316 2.47 4.08 -14.47
N ILE A 317 3.17 5.15 -14.83
CA ILE A 317 2.81 6.55 -14.58
C ILE A 317 2.81 7.30 -15.92
N GLU A 318 1.95 8.31 -16.06
CA GLU A 318 1.96 9.18 -17.24
C GLU A 318 3.08 10.23 -17.14
N ASN A 319 3.76 10.49 -18.26
CA ASN A 319 4.72 11.58 -18.34
C ASN A 319 3.96 12.90 -18.53
N GLY A 320 3.92 13.74 -17.50
CA GLY A 320 3.26 15.05 -17.54
C GLY A 320 3.85 16.03 -16.54
N PRO A 321 3.56 17.33 -16.68
CA PRO A 321 3.97 18.33 -15.70
C PRO A 321 3.44 17.94 -14.32
N ASN A 322 4.27 18.20 -13.29
CA ASN A 322 4.19 17.73 -11.89
C ASN A 322 2.82 17.74 -11.18
N ASP A 323 1.78 18.35 -11.76
CA ASP A 323 0.54 18.71 -11.08
C ASP A 323 -0.49 17.57 -10.96
N ASN A 324 -0.46 16.56 -11.84
CA ASN A 324 -1.42 15.44 -11.79
C ASN A 324 -0.73 14.08 -11.69
N CYS A 325 -0.93 13.40 -10.55
CA CYS A 325 -0.53 12.00 -10.33
C CYS A 325 -1.38 11.09 -11.22
N LYS A 326 -0.87 10.78 -12.40
CA LYS A 326 -1.60 10.04 -13.42
C LYS A 326 -0.92 8.72 -13.79
N GLY A 327 -1.66 7.85 -14.45
CA GLY A 327 -1.30 6.46 -14.72
C GLY A 327 -2.03 5.46 -13.81
N TRP A 328 -1.94 4.19 -14.17
CA TRP A 328 -2.73 3.14 -13.54
C TRP A 328 -2.20 2.73 -12.16
N ALA A 329 -0.89 2.84 -11.91
CA ALA A 329 -0.33 2.45 -10.62
C ALA A 329 -0.86 3.33 -9.47
N PRO A 330 -0.82 4.67 -9.55
CA PRO A 330 -1.47 5.54 -8.56
C PRO A 330 -2.98 5.28 -8.42
N ARG A 331 -3.71 5.04 -9.52
CA ARG A 331 -5.16 4.73 -9.47
C ARG A 331 -5.45 3.45 -8.69
N ILE A 332 -4.75 2.36 -8.98
CA ILE A 332 -4.90 1.10 -8.23
C ILE A 332 -4.55 1.33 -6.76
N PHE A 333 -3.51 2.11 -6.49
CA PHE A 333 -3.07 2.42 -5.12
C PHE A 333 -4.14 3.20 -4.32
N GLU A 334 -4.80 4.17 -4.96
CA GLU A 334 -5.96 4.87 -4.37
C GLU A 334 -7.16 3.94 -4.16
N MET A 335 -7.46 3.05 -5.12
CA MET A 335 -8.57 2.09 -5.02
C MET A 335 -8.41 1.18 -3.80
N ILE A 336 -7.22 0.56 -3.63
CA ILE A 336 -6.97 -0.33 -2.48
C ILE A 336 -7.00 0.44 -1.15
N ALA A 337 -6.54 1.69 -1.14
CA ALA A 337 -6.62 2.55 0.04
C ALA A 337 -8.06 2.93 0.40
N ARG A 338 -8.92 3.19 -0.60
CA ARG A 338 -10.33 3.52 -0.40
C ARG A 338 -11.12 2.32 0.12
N TRP A 339 -10.82 1.10 -0.34
CA TRP A 339 -11.47 -0.13 0.11
C TRP A 339 -11.06 -0.56 1.53
N THR A 340 -9.81 -0.29 1.91
CA THR A 340 -9.27 -0.67 3.21
C THR A 340 -10.04 0.02 4.35
N PRO A 341 -10.38 -0.68 5.45
CA PRO A 341 -11.00 -0.08 6.63
C PRO A 341 -10.22 1.14 7.12
N VAL A 342 -10.93 2.21 7.47
CA VAL A 342 -10.36 3.53 7.81
C VAL A 342 -9.19 3.45 8.80
N GLN A 343 -9.26 2.52 9.76
CA GLN A 343 -8.29 2.32 10.83
C GLN A 343 -6.92 1.78 10.34
N ASP A 344 -6.88 1.13 9.18
CA ASP A 344 -5.68 0.48 8.64
C ASP A 344 -5.22 1.09 7.29
N ARG A 345 -5.89 2.12 6.75
CA ARG A 345 -5.50 2.75 5.47
C ARG A 345 -4.07 3.27 5.47
N TYR A 346 -3.61 3.81 6.59
CA TYR A 346 -2.24 4.34 6.71
C TYR A 346 -1.16 3.26 6.48
N VAL A 347 -1.49 1.97 6.68
CA VAL A 347 -0.58 0.85 6.45
C VAL A 347 -0.14 0.83 4.99
N ILE A 348 -1.02 1.18 4.05
CA ILE A 348 -0.73 1.21 2.62
C ILE A 348 0.35 2.26 2.32
N LEU A 349 0.15 3.49 2.82
CA LEU A 349 1.13 4.57 2.64
C LEU A 349 2.46 4.25 3.32
N VAL A 350 2.43 3.75 4.57
CA VAL A 350 3.65 3.38 5.30
C VAL A 350 4.42 2.29 4.57
N THR A 351 3.74 1.28 4.00
CA THR A 351 4.39 0.21 3.24
C THR A 351 5.11 0.74 1.99
N ALA A 352 4.51 1.72 1.29
CA ALA A 352 5.16 2.38 0.16
C ALA A 352 6.34 3.26 0.58
N MET A 353 6.18 4.05 1.65
CA MET A 353 7.27 4.85 2.23
C MET A 353 8.46 3.98 2.66
N ASP A 354 8.17 2.87 3.33
CA ASP A 354 9.16 1.86 3.71
C ASP A 354 9.91 1.29 2.50
N SER A 355 9.20 1.05 1.40
CA SER A 355 9.78 0.53 0.17
C SER A 355 10.64 1.57 -0.54
N LEU A 356 10.24 2.85 -0.47
CA LEU A 356 10.99 3.99 -0.98
C LEU A 356 12.29 4.22 -0.19
N VAL A 357 12.23 4.18 1.13
CA VAL A 357 13.41 4.35 2.01
C VAL A 357 14.39 3.19 1.87
N ARG A 358 13.89 1.96 1.69
CA ARG A 358 14.73 0.76 1.49
C ARG A 358 15.24 0.59 0.06
N ALA A 359 14.81 1.39 -0.91
CA ALA A 359 15.27 1.27 -2.29
C ALA A 359 16.78 1.51 -2.38
N ASP A 360 17.48 0.73 -3.21
CA ASP A 360 18.91 0.92 -3.44
C ASP A 360 19.15 2.33 -4.00
N GLN A 361 20.16 3.00 -3.46
CA GLN A 361 20.49 4.39 -3.79
C GLN A 361 21.42 4.41 -5.00
N VAL A 362 20.91 3.96 -6.15
CA VAL A 362 21.64 3.85 -7.42
C VAL A 362 20.80 4.50 -8.52
N GLU A 363 21.45 5.18 -9.47
CA GLU A 363 20.77 5.87 -10.59
C GLU A 363 19.79 4.95 -11.35
N ALA A 364 20.07 3.65 -11.42
CA ALA A 364 19.26 2.64 -12.09
C ALA A 364 17.86 2.43 -11.47
N THR A 365 17.67 2.73 -10.17
CA THR A 365 16.40 2.53 -9.46
C THR A 365 15.56 3.82 -9.38
N LEU A 366 16.05 4.94 -9.91
CA LEU A 366 15.35 6.24 -9.81
C LEU A 366 13.94 6.23 -10.38
N MET A 367 13.71 5.49 -11.47
CA MET A 367 12.35 5.36 -12.03
C MET A 367 11.41 4.63 -11.07
N GLN A 368 11.89 3.59 -10.40
CA GLN A 368 11.11 2.86 -9.40
C GLN A 368 10.82 3.75 -8.18
N GLN A 369 11.80 4.53 -7.73
CA GLN A 369 11.62 5.51 -6.66
C GLN A 369 10.61 6.60 -7.06
N LEU A 370 10.66 7.09 -8.30
CA LEU A 370 9.70 8.07 -8.84
C LEU A 370 8.27 7.54 -8.85
N VAL A 371 8.08 6.28 -9.25
CA VAL A 371 6.76 5.62 -9.22
C VAL A 371 6.25 5.49 -7.79
N LEU A 372 7.10 5.04 -6.85
CA LEU A 372 6.75 4.97 -5.43
C LEU A 372 6.36 6.34 -4.87
N ALA A 373 7.17 7.36 -5.12
CA ALA A 373 6.89 8.74 -4.70
C ALA A 373 5.57 9.24 -5.31
N THR A 374 5.29 8.93 -6.58
CA THR A 374 4.02 9.33 -7.24
C THR A 374 2.80 8.66 -6.62
N MET A 375 2.91 7.39 -6.20
CA MET A 375 1.83 6.71 -5.48
C MET A 375 1.61 7.27 -4.07
N VAL A 376 2.69 7.62 -3.36
CA VAL A 376 2.62 8.30 -2.05
C VAL A 376 1.94 9.67 -2.20
N ASP A 377 2.38 10.46 -3.17
CA ASP A 377 1.83 11.78 -3.49
C ASP A 377 0.33 11.72 -3.78
N ALA A 378 -0.09 10.77 -4.63
CA ALA A 378 -1.49 10.56 -4.96
C ALA A 378 -2.36 10.33 -3.71
N LEU A 379 -1.91 9.47 -2.77
CA LEU A 379 -2.65 9.25 -1.52
C LEU A 379 -2.68 10.49 -0.63
N LEU A 380 -1.55 11.19 -0.46
CA LEU A 380 -1.47 12.38 0.40
C LEU A 380 -2.34 13.52 -0.11
N LYS A 381 -2.43 13.69 -1.43
CA LYS A 381 -3.23 14.71 -2.12
C LYS A 381 -4.73 14.35 -2.22
N SER A 382 -5.07 13.06 -2.14
CA SER A 382 -6.45 12.57 -2.28
C SER A 382 -7.37 13.02 -1.13
N ASP A 383 -8.65 12.66 -1.20
CA ASP A 383 -9.64 12.83 -0.13
C ASP A 383 -9.60 11.68 0.91
N ILE A 384 -8.65 10.75 0.78
CA ILE A 384 -8.57 9.55 1.61
C ILE A 384 -7.89 9.90 2.95
N ASN A 385 -8.69 9.92 4.00
CA ASN A 385 -8.19 10.11 5.36
C ASN A 385 -7.37 8.89 5.86
N LEU A 386 -6.17 9.13 6.37
CA LEU A 386 -5.22 8.12 6.88
C LEU A 386 -5.09 8.19 8.41
N ILE A 387 -6.19 7.97 9.13
CA ILE A 387 -6.22 8.01 10.59
C ILE A 387 -5.19 7.03 11.17
N GLY A 388 -4.37 7.50 12.11
CA GLY A 388 -3.29 6.71 12.72
C GLY A 388 -1.93 6.85 12.04
N LEU A 389 -1.82 7.69 11.01
CA LEU A 389 -0.54 8.03 10.40
C LEU A 389 0.36 8.84 11.35
N SER A 390 1.61 8.41 11.51
CA SER A 390 2.65 9.24 12.13
C SER A 390 3.18 10.23 11.11
N VAL A 391 2.59 11.43 11.07
CA VAL A 391 2.97 12.50 10.12
C VAL A 391 4.45 12.84 10.23
N MET A 392 4.99 12.87 11.44
CA MET A 392 6.41 13.21 11.65
C MET A 392 7.34 12.13 11.09
N ASP A 393 7.02 10.84 11.24
CA ASP A 393 7.87 9.78 10.70
C ASP A 393 7.89 9.81 9.17
N VAL A 394 6.74 10.06 8.53
CA VAL A 394 6.66 10.24 7.07
C VAL A 394 7.45 11.47 6.62
N LEU A 395 7.27 12.61 7.29
CA LEU A 395 8.01 13.84 7.03
C LEU A 395 9.52 13.59 7.07
N LEU A 396 10.00 12.95 8.13
CA LEU A 396 11.42 12.67 8.33
C LEU A 396 11.97 11.68 7.30
N GLY A 397 11.19 10.64 6.96
CA GLY A 397 11.55 9.70 5.90
C GLY A 397 11.67 10.37 4.53
N LEU A 398 10.73 11.26 4.19
CA LEU A 398 10.79 12.05 2.95
C LEU A 398 12.00 13.00 2.92
N VAL A 399 12.26 13.71 4.02
CA VAL A 399 13.43 14.60 4.15
C VAL A 399 14.73 13.82 3.98
N GLN A 400 14.86 12.68 4.64
CA GLN A 400 16.04 11.83 4.51
C GLN A 400 16.23 11.36 3.07
N HIS A 401 15.15 10.92 2.40
CA HIS A 401 15.23 10.47 1.02
C HIS A 401 15.58 11.60 0.04
N ILE A 402 15.03 12.81 0.23
CA ILE A 402 15.43 14.00 -0.55
C ILE A 402 16.93 14.27 -0.42
N LEU A 403 17.47 14.23 0.81
CA LEU A 403 18.90 14.45 1.03
C LEU A 403 19.76 13.42 0.30
N ILE A 404 19.36 12.15 0.33
CA ILE A 404 20.05 11.07 -0.40
C ILE A 404 20.02 11.33 -1.91
N VAL A 405 18.85 11.65 -2.47
CA VAL A 405 18.69 11.95 -3.90
C VAL A 405 19.47 13.21 -4.31
N LEU A 406 19.63 14.21 -3.44
CA LEU A 406 20.50 15.36 -3.72
C LEU A 406 22.00 14.98 -3.69
N GLN A 407 22.42 14.09 -2.79
CA GLN A 407 23.81 13.67 -2.63
C GLN A 407 24.30 12.67 -3.68
N LEU A 408 23.40 11.91 -4.32
CA LEU A 408 23.69 10.98 -5.41
C LEU A 408 24.51 11.58 -6.59
N GLY A 409 24.62 12.90 -6.68
CA GLY A 409 25.40 13.62 -7.70
C GLY A 409 26.79 14.05 -7.24
N ASN A 410 27.06 13.97 -5.93
CA ASN A 410 28.34 14.36 -5.34
C ASN A 410 29.30 13.17 -5.13
N VAL A 411 28.83 11.92 -5.23
CA VAL A 411 29.62 10.71 -4.91
C VAL A 411 30.45 10.20 -6.12
N GLY A 412 30.57 10.98 -7.20
CA GLY A 412 31.32 10.62 -8.41
C GLY A 412 32.80 11.02 -8.47
N GLY A 413 33.42 11.43 -7.35
CA GLY A 413 34.84 11.81 -7.32
C GLY A 413 35.74 10.69 -6.77
N PRO A 414 36.77 10.22 -7.49
CA PRO A 414 37.68 9.21 -6.95
C PRO A 414 38.47 9.77 -5.78
N HIS A 415 38.36 9.09 -4.65
CA HIS A 415 39.20 9.22 -3.48
C HIS A 415 40.65 8.90 -3.85
N LEU A 416 41.45 9.92 -4.20
CA LEU A 416 42.89 9.80 -4.28
C LEU A 416 43.44 9.80 -2.85
N GLN A 417 43.59 8.60 -2.31
CA GLN A 417 44.43 8.32 -1.16
C GLN A 417 45.89 8.68 -1.54
N PRO A 418 46.59 9.54 -0.77
CA PRO A 418 48.00 9.78 -1.02
C PRO A 418 48.78 8.60 -0.44
N ASP A 419 49.07 7.60 -1.25
CA ASP A 419 49.99 6.54 -0.83
C ASP A 419 51.43 6.97 -1.13
N ASN A 420 52.25 7.01 -0.08
CA ASN A 420 53.67 7.33 -0.14
C ASN A 420 54.42 6.13 -0.72
N GLY A 421 55.33 6.40 -1.66
CA GLY A 421 55.91 5.42 -2.58
C GLY A 421 56.70 4.23 -2.01
N ALA A 422 56.85 3.18 -2.82
CA ALA A 422 58.13 2.68 -3.34
C ALA A 422 57.96 1.52 -4.36
N ASP A 423 58.69 1.64 -5.48
CA ASP A 423 59.30 0.62 -6.38
C ASP A 423 58.50 -0.44 -7.19
N GLU A 424 58.60 -0.26 -8.51
CA GLU A 424 58.99 -1.23 -9.58
C GLU A 424 58.33 -2.63 -9.70
N LYS A 425 57.48 -2.84 -10.73
CA LYS A 425 57.84 -3.48 -12.04
C LYS A 425 56.60 -3.95 -12.84
N VAL A 426 56.52 -3.43 -14.07
CA VAL A 426 56.09 -4.00 -15.36
C VAL A 426 55.46 -5.41 -15.33
N ASP A 427 54.20 -5.53 -15.81
CA ASP A 427 53.95 -6.28 -17.04
C ASP A 427 52.62 -5.94 -17.73
N THR A 428 52.71 -5.90 -19.05
CA THR A 428 51.72 -5.46 -20.04
C THR A 428 50.80 -6.59 -20.51
N GLY A 429 49.51 -6.28 -20.73
CA GLY A 429 48.74 -6.92 -21.81
C GLY A 429 47.26 -7.20 -21.52
N ALA A 430 46.37 -6.29 -21.95
CA ALA A 430 45.12 -6.60 -22.70
C ALA A 430 44.22 -5.36 -22.88
N LEU A 431 44.43 -4.67 -24.01
CA LEU A 431 43.47 -4.03 -24.92
C LEU A 431 42.06 -3.66 -24.40
N HIS A 432 41.93 -2.37 -24.04
CA HIS A 432 40.96 -1.39 -24.54
C HIS A 432 39.59 -1.87 -25.10
N GLY A 433 38.56 -1.73 -24.26
CA GLY A 433 37.24 -1.27 -24.65
C GLY A 433 36.90 -0.04 -23.80
N SER A 434 37.08 1.16 -24.36
CA SER A 434 36.88 2.44 -23.68
C SER A 434 35.42 2.63 -23.25
N ILE A 435 35.13 2.47 -21.96
CA ILE A 435 33.93 2.98 -21.32
C ILE A 435 34.16 4.47 -21.07
N THR A 436 33.72 5.32 -21.98
CA THR A 436 33.55 6.75 -21.70
C THR A 436 32.28 6.92 -20.87
N SER A 437 32.39 6.72 -19.56
CA SER A 437 31.43 7.28 -18.60
C SER A 437 31.89 8.71 -18.31
N GLU A 438 31.31 9.69 -19.01
CA GLU A 438 31.44 11.09 -18.62
C GLU A 438 30.97 11.26 -17.16
N PRO A 439 31.67 12.05 -16.33
CA PRO A 439 31.21 12.37 -14.99
C PRO A 439 29.94 13.22 -15.12
N ALA A 440 28.79 12.67 -14.74
CA ALA A 440 27.50 13.33 -14.82
C ALA A 440 27.41 14.51 -13.83
N LEU A 441 27.91 15.69 -14.23
CA LEU A 441 27.64 16.95 -13.52
C LEU A 441 26.19 17.44 -13.71
N VAL A 442 25.44 16.86 -14.67
CA VAL A 442 24.06 17.23 -14.97
C VAL A 442 23.11 16.15 -14.42
N PRO A 443 22.20 16.49 -13.48
CA PRO A 443 21.20 15.54 -12.99
C PRO A 443 20.32 15.02 -14.14
N THR A 444 20.11 13.71 -14.20
CA THR A 444 19.18 13.07 -15.15
C THR A 444 17.77 13.67 -14.99
N GLY A 445 16.97 13.64 -16.07
CA GLY A 445 15.58 14.14 -16.03
C GLY A 445 14.77 13.47 -14.92
N THR A 446 14.84 12.14 -14.82
CA THR A 446 14.17 11.33 -13.80
C THR A 446 14.54 11.74 -12.38
N ARG A 447 15.79 12.13 -12.13
CA ARG A 447 16.21 12.60 -10.82
C ARG A 447 15.59 13.94 -10.43
N LYS A 448 15.45 14.86 -11.38
CA LYS A 448 14.76 16.14 -11.15
C LYS A 448 13.28 15.92 -10.89
N ASP A 449 12.65 15.04 -11.66
CA ASP A 449 11.25 14.68 -11.49
C ASP A 449 11.00 14.02 -10.13
N LEU A 450 11.90 13.13 -9.70
CA LEU A 450 11.85 12.51 -8.37
C LEU A 450 11.95 13.55 -7.25
N LEU A 451 12.94 14.45 -7.31
CA LEU A 451 13.10 15.50 -6.30
C LEU A 451 11.86 16.39 -6.22
N ALA A 452 11.33 16.82 -7.36
CA ALA A 452 10.12 17.62 -7.41
C ALA A 452 8.92 16.85 -6.83
N ARG A 453 8.78 15.56 -7.14
CA ARG A 453 7.71 14.72 -6.59
C ARG A 453 7.83 14.55 -5.08
N LEU A 454 9.04 14.33 -4.54
CA LEU A 454 9.25 14.23 -3.10
C LEU A 454 8.97 15.55 -2.36
N GLN A 455 9.30 16.70 -2.98
CA GLN A 455 8.92 18.01 -2.46
C GLN A 455 7.40 18.20 -2.45
N ASN A 456 6.69 17.75 -3.49
CA ASN A 456 5.23 17.73 -3.52
C ASN A 456 4.67 16.84 -2.41
N CYS A 457 5.22 15.63 -2.20
CA CYS A 457 4.79 14.76 -1.10
C CYS A 457 4.91 15.45 0.27
N LEU A 458 6.00 16.19 0.50
CA LEU A 458 6.16 16.98 1.73
C LEU A 458 5.08 18.05 1.88
N GLY A 459 4.74 18.75 0.80
CA GLY A 459 3.64 19.71 0.76
C GLY A 459 2.29 19.05 1.01
N ASP A 460 1.97 18.00 0.25
CA ASP A 460 0.69 17.29 0.26
C ASP A 460 0.47 16.49 1.54
N LEU A 461 1.52 16.20 2.31
CA LEU A 461 1.40 15.69 3.69
C LEU A 461 0.60 16.66 4.60
N ALA A 462 0.52 17.95 4.23
CA ALA A 462 -0.26 18.97 4.91
C ALA A 462 -1.74 19.02 4.48
N THR A 463 -2.18 18.23 3.49
CA THR A 463 -3.56 18.22 2.97
C THR A 463 -4.58 17.87 4.05
N HIS A 464 -4.21 16.93 4.93
CA HIS A 464 -5.02 16.46 6.05
C HIS A 464 -4.38 16.83 7.37
N VAL A 465 -5.18 17.36 8.31
CA VAL A 465 -4.73 17.72 9.67
C VAL A 465 -5.23 16.68 10.66
N TYR A 466 -4.30 15.92 11.25
CA TYR A 466 -4.58 14.87 12.22
C TYR A 466 -4.49 15.37 13.67
N TYR A 467 -3.73 16.44 13.93
CA TYR A 467 -3.63 17.11 15.23
C TYR A 467 -3.35 18.61 15.05
N ALA A 468 -3.70 19.42 16.07
CA ALA A 468 -3.82 20.88 15.94
C ALA A 468 -2.52 21.60 15.52
N ASP A 469 -1.37 21.17 16.06
CA ASP A 469 -0.07 21.81 15.83
C ASP A 469 0.75 21.19 14.69
N GLN A 470 0.17 20.26 13.91
CA GLN A 470 0.87 19.48 12.88
C GLN A 470 1.71 20.33 11.93
N ILE A 471 1.14 21.41 11.38
CA ILE A 471 1.84 22.23 10.41
C ILE A 471 2.97 23.02 11.06
N SER A 472 2.78 23.48 12.30
CA SER A 472 3.84 24.11 13.08
C SER A 472 4.99 23.13 13.34
N ASP A 473 4.69 21.89 13.69
CA ASP A 473 5.69 20.86 13.98
C ASP A 473 6.45 20.45 12.71
N MET A 474 5.76 20.30 11.58
CA MET A 474 6.38 20.03 10.28
C MET A 474 7.36 21.13 9.88
N VAL A 475 6.93 22.39 9.92
CA VAL A 475 7.78 23.54 9.58
C VAL A 475 8.96 23.65 10.54
N SER A 476 8.72 23.52 11.85
CA SER A 476 9.78 23.56 12.87
C SER A 476 10.82 22.47 12.65
N ALA A 477 10.39 21.24 12.35
CA ALA A 477 11.28 20.12 12.14
C ALA A 477 12.20 20.29 10.91
N ILE A 478 11.71 20.93 9.84
CA ILE A 478 12.53 21.25 8.67
C ILE A 478 13.49 22.40 8.98
N LEU A 479 13.01 23.48 9.61
CA LEU A 479 13.84 24.64 9.98
C LEU A 479 14.99 24.25 10.92
N LEU A 480 14.73 23.41 11.92
CA LEU A 480 15.74 22.91 12.85
C LEU A 480 16.82 22.03 12.18
N ARG A 481 16.58 21.56 10.95
CA ARG A 481 17.53 20.76 10.17
C ARG A 481 18.35 21.59 9.18
N LEU A 482 18.06 22.88 9.03
CA LEU A 482 18.91 23.79 8.26
C LEU A 482 20.15 24.13 9.08
N LYS A 483 21.33 23.82 8.53
CA LYS A 483 22.62 24.19 9.13
C LYS A 483 23.36 25.18 8.24
N PRO A 484 24.12 26.14 8.80
CA PRO A 484 25.08 26.91 8.04
C PRO A 484 26.06 25.97 7.32
N PRO A 485 26.64 26.37 6.17
CA PRO A 485 27.68 25.58 5.53
C PRO A 485 28.84 25.38 6.52
N ALA A 486 29.30 24.14 6.67
CA ALA A 486 30.47 23.85 7.49
C ALA A 486 31.72 24.33 6.75
N LEU A 487 32.06 25.62 6.84
CA LEU A 487 33.36 26.17 6.50
C LEU A 487 33.54 27.56 7.15
N SER A 488 34.51 27.61 8.08
CA SER A 488 35.21 28.73 8.72
C SER A 488 34.76 29.23 10.13
N PRO A 489 35.72 29.58 11.01
CA PRO A 489 35.68 29.40 12.46
C PRO A 489 35.25 30.68 13.17
N VAL A 490 34.02 31.11 12.94
CA VAL A 490 33.46 32.19 13.74
C VAL A 490 32.35 31.59 14.58
N PRO A 491 32.57 31.33 15.88
CA PRO A 491 31.47 31.06 16.77
C PRO A 491 30.52 32.26 16.68
N SER A 492 29.22 31.98 16.65
CA SER A 492 28.19 32.98 16.98
C SER A 492 28.73 33.87 18.09
N THR A 493 28.84 35.17 17.82
CA THR A 493 29.43 36.16 18.75
C THR A 493 28.75 36.14 20.12
N ALA A 494 27.56 35.56 20.23
CA ALA A 494 26.88 35.30 21.49
C ALA A 494 27.52 34.17 22.33
N ALA A 495 27.96 33.07 21.71
CA ALA A 495 28.49 31.90 22.42
C ALA A 495 29.96 32.07 22.87
N ALA A 496 30.76 32.86 22.14
CA ALA A 496 32.16 33.11 22.48
C ALA A 496 32.36 34.05 23.68
N ILE A 497 31.32 34.81 24.06
CA ILE A 497 31.37 35.78 25.17
C ILE A 497 31.02 35.10 26.50
N GLU A 498 30.18 34.05 26.49
CA GLU A 498 29.72 33.40 27.71
C GLU A 498 30.69 32.32 28.24
N ASP A 499 31.40 31.58 27.39
CA ASP A 499 32.36 30.57 27.85
C ASP A 499 33.50 30.24 26.84
N PRO A 500 34.67 30.88 26.97
CA PRO A 500 35.80 30.67 26.05
C PRO A 500 36.47 29.29 26.17
N LYS A 501 36.22 28.53 27.25
CA LYS A 501 36.81 27.20 27.45
C LYS A 501 36.05 26.11 26.70
N SER A 502 34.72 26.20 26.65
CA SER A 502 33.90 25.26 25.89
C SER A 502 34.10 25.43 24.37
N ALA A 503 34.32 26.67 23.91
CA ALA A 503 34.61 26.95 22.49
C ALA A 503 35.97 26.36 22.02
N THR A 504 36.95 26.25 22.91
CA THR A 504 38.26 25.66 22.61
C THR A 504 38.25 24.12 22.67
N GLU A 505 37.42 23.53 23.53
CA GLU A 505 37.20 22.07 23.56
C GLU A 505 36.45 21.56 22.31
N ALA A 506 35.47 22.33 21.80
CA ALA A 506 34.74 22.00 20.57
C ALA A 506 35.63 22.00 19.30
N LEU A 507 36.69 22.81 19.30
CA LEU A 507 37.70 22.86 18.23
C LEU A 507 38.68 21.67 18.28
N LEU A 508 38.85 21.04 19.44
CA LEU A 508 39.72 19.88 19.60
C LEU A 508 38.97 18.58 19.32
N SER A 509 37.67 18.50 19.62
CA SER A 509 36.82 17.34 19.31
C SER A 509 36.53 17.16 17.82
N SER A 510 36.67 18.21 17.00
CA SER A 510 36.40 18.19 15.55
C SER A 510 37.55 17.60 14.72
N THR A 511 38.69 17.28 15.32
CA THR A 511 39.86 16.73 14.60
C THR A 511 39.93 15.21 14.56
N ASN A 512 39.05 14.50 15.28
CA ASN A 512 39.09 13.03 15.38
C ASN A 512 37.70 12.38 15.32
N MET A 513 36.96 12.54 14.22
CA MET A 513 35.80 11.69 13.94
C MET A 513 35.92 11.14 12.52
N THR A 514 36.23 9.85 12.44
CA THR A 514 35.93 9.00 11.30
C THR A 514 34.44 9.09 10.99
N GLU A 515 34.09 9.67 9.84
CA GLU A 515 32.71 9.81 9.36
C GLU A 515 32.09 8.42 9.13
N ASP A 516 31.07 8.09 9.93
CA ASP A 516 30.20 6.93 9.73
C ASP A 516 29.21 7.19 8.57
N PRO A 517 28.77 6.16 7.83
CA PRO A 517 28.02 6.30 6.58
C PRO A 517 26.52 6.61 6.76
N ASN A 518 26.09 7.09 7.93
CA ASN A 518 24.69 7.41 8.18
C ASN A 518 24.45 8.90 7.93
N THR A 519 23.83 9.21 6.80
CA THR A 519 23.54 10.57 6.35
C THR A 519 22.81 11.38 7.43
N ASP A 520 23.44 12.47 7.85
CA ASP A 520 23.14 13.18 9.10
C ASP A 520 21.75 13.88 9.14
N GLY A 521 20.88 13.69 8.14
CA GLY A 521 19.52 14.25 8.12
C GLY A 521 19.43 15.77 8.10
N PHE A 522 20.55 16.47 7.88
CA PHE A 522 20.66 17.93 7.86
C PHE A 522 20.80 18.50 6.45
N PHE A 523 20.21 19.68 6.22
CA PHE A 523 20.34 20.47 5.00
C PHE A 523 21.53 21.44 5.12
N SER A 524 22.73 20.97 4.79
CA SER A 524 23.98 21.70 5.00
C SER A 524 24.51 22.47 3.77
N PHE A 525 24.20 22.00 2.55
CA PHE A 525 24.62 22.61 1.29
C PHE A 525 23.48 23.39 0.63
N ASP A 526 23.82 24.33 -0.26
CA ASP A 526 22.90 25.38 -0.71
C ASP A 526 21.67 24.83 -1.43
N THR A 527 21.82 23.85 -2.32
CA THR A 527 20.68 23.18 -2.97
C THR A 527 19.76 22.51 -1.95
N ALA A 528 20.32 21.84 -0.93
CA ALA A 528 19.55 21.24 0.15
C ALA A 528 18.75 22.28 0.94
N LYS A 529 19.37 23.42 1.28
CA LYS A 529 18.68 24.52 1.99
C LYS A 529 17.54 25.09 1.15
N ILE A 530 17.77 25.31 -0.15
CA ILE A 530 16.75 25.80 -1.09
C ILE A 530 15.57 24.83 -1.12
N THR A 531 15.84 23.53 -1.33
CA THR A 531 14.81 22.47 -1.36
C THR A 531 13.99 22.44 -0.07
N ALA A 532 14.63 22.55 1.10
CA ALA A 532 13.95 22.58 2.39
C ALA A 532 13.02 23.80 2.55
N LEU A 533 13.49 24.98 2.15
CA LEU A 533 12.71 26.22 2.22
C LEU A 533 11.54 26.23 1.24
N GLU A 534 11.73 25.69 0.04
CA GLU A 534 10.67 25.45 -0.93
C GLU A 534 9.63 24.44 -0.41
N SER A 535 10.06 23.37 0.27
CA SER A 535 9.14 22.42 0.91
C SER A 535 8.32 23.08 2.02
N ILE A 536 8.91 23.96 2.84
CA ILE A 536 8.16 24.75 3.84
C ILE A 536 7.11 25.62 3.16
N LYS A 537 7.46 26.29 2.06
CA LYS A 537 6.51 27.08 1.26
C LYS A 537 5.36 26.22 0.76
N LEU A 538 5.63 25.04 0.20
CA LEU A 538 4.59 24.11 -0.28
C LEU A 538 3.67 23.66 0.86
N ILE A 539 4.23 23.27 2.01
CA ILE A 539 3.47 22.90 3.22
C ILE A 539 2.48 24.01 3.62
N LEU A 540 2.95 25.26 3.67
CA LEU A 540 2.12 26.41 4.04
C LEU A 540 1.02 26.68 3.01
N LEU A 541 1.34 26.56 1.71
CA LEU A 541 0.35 26.75 0.64
C LEU A 541 -0.74 25.67 0.70
N VAL A 542 -0.36 24.40 0.74
CA VAL A 542 -1.30 23.27 0.81
C VAL A 542 -2.18 23.38 2.06
N ALA A 543 -1.58 23.65 3.22
CA ALA A 543 -2.33 23.78 4.46
C ALA A 543 -3.31 24.97 4.48
N SER A 544 -3.07 26.00 3.66
CA SER A 544 -3.92 27.20 3.55
C SER A 544 -5.11 27.02 2.61
N HIS A 545 -5.03 26.12 1.63
CA HIS A 545 -6.18 25.70 0.84
C HIS A 545 -7.09 24.82 1.70
N LYS A 546 -8.42 24.81 1.41
CA LYS A 546 -9.48 24.12 2.18
C LYS A 546 -9.00 22.76 2.71
N THR A 547 -8.42 22.79 3.90
CA THR A 547 -7.74 21.63 4.48
C THR A 547 -8.83 20.60 4.77
N MET A 548 -8.65 19.38 4.28
CA MET A 548 -9.59 18.30 4.53
C MET A 548 -9.44 17.95 6.01
N THR A 549 -10.31 18.51 6.84
CA THR A 549 -10.27 18.31 8.29
C THR A 549 -10.78 16.91 8.59
N ALA A 550 -9.90 16.08 9.16
CA ALA A 550 -10.26 14.78 9.69
C ALA A 550 -11.09 14.98 10.98
N GLY A 551 -12.37 15.32 10.84
CA GLY A 551 -13.29 15.60 11.95
C GLY A 551 -13.38 17.10 12.32
N ASN A 552 -13.96 17.43 13.48
CA ASN A 552 -14.21 18.81 13.93
C ASN A 552 -12.95 19.55 14.48
N LEU A 553 -11.74 19.06 14.18
CA LEU A 553 -10.49 19.63 14.69
C LEU A 553 -10.05 20.80 13.80
N GLY A 554 -9.96 22.00 14.38
CA GLY A 554 -9.33 23.15 13.74
C GLY A 554 -7.81 23.06 13.80
N ARG A 555 -7.14 23.52 12.74
CA ARG A 555 -5.68 23.67 12.69
C ARG A 555 -5.25 24.93 13.45
N ASN A 556 -4.22 24.84 14.28
CA ASN A 556 -3.54 26.01 14.83
C ASN A 556 -2.66 26.66 13.75
N ARG A 557 -2.69 27.99 13.67
CA ARG A 557 -1.80 28.75 12.79
C ARG A 557 -0.35 28.58 13.22
N VAL A 558 0.58 28.65 12.27
CA VAL A 558 2.01 28.54 12.57
C VAL A 558 2.47 29.82 13.29
N PRO A 559 2.91 29.73 14.56
CA PRO A 559 3.24 30.91 15.35
C PRO A 559 4.61 31.49 14.97
N ILE A 560 4.83 32.79 15.21
CA ILE A 560 6.10 33.47 14.91
C ILE A 560 7.33 32.82 15.58
N LYS A 561 7.15 32.20 16.76
CA LYS A 561 8.22 31.47 17.47
C LYS A 561 8.84 30.34 16.66
N THR A 562 8.12 29.77 15.68
CA THR A 562 8.62 28.70 14.81
C THR A 562 9.80 29.16 13.95
N TRP A 563 9.88 30.46 13.68
CA TRP A 563 10.95 31.08 12.89
C TRP A 563 12.13 31.59 13.74
N GLU A 564 12.03 31.52 15.07
CA GLU A 564 13.07 32.03 15.96
C GLU A 564 14.44 31.38 15.67
N GLY A 565 15.48 32.19 15.55
CA GLY A 565 16.83 31.70 15.25
C GLY A 565 17.10 31.38 13.78
N THR A 566 16.17 31.62 12.85
CA THR A 566 16.35 31.31 11.42
C THR A 566 16.77 32.53 10.57
N GLN A 567 16.82 33.73 11.16
CA GLN A 567 17.17 34.98 10.47
C GLN A 567 18.55 34.98 9.79
N TRP A 568 19.47 34.10 10.20
CA TRP A 568 20.79 33.98 9.61
C TRP A 568 20.73 33.52 8.13
N LEU A 569 19.64 32.88 7.70
CA LEU A 569 19.44 32.46 6.31
C LEU A 569 19.34 33.63 5.35
N LEU A 570 18.94 34.83 5.82
CA LEU A 570 19.06 36.05 5.03
C LEU A 570 20.51 36.47 4.82
N ARG A 571 21.46 35.99 5.62
CA ARG A 571 22.89 36.29 5.48
C ARG A 571 23.66 35.13 4.85
N ASP A 572 22.98 34.11 4.33
CA ASP A 572 23.62 33.00 3.64
C ASP A 572 24.42 33.53 2.43
N THR A 573 25.54 32.89 2.11
CA THR A 573 26.42 33.29 1.01
C THR A 573 25.72 33.18 -0.35
N ASP A 574 24.88 32.17 -0.55
CA ASP A 574 24.14 31.97 -1.79
C ASP A 574 22.86 32.82 -1.82
N GLY A 575 22.78 33.74 -2.79
CA GLY A 575 21.60 34.60 -2.98
C GLY A 575 20.31 33.84 -3.28
N ARG A 576 20.39 32.62 -3.82
CA ARG A 576 19.23 31.75 -4.03
C ARG A 576 18.66 31.21 -2.72
N VAL A 577 19.52 30.90 -1.75
CA VAL A 577 19.09 30.53 -0.38
C VAL A 577 18.39 31.69 0.29
N ARG A 578 18.98 32.90 0.21
CA ARG A 578 18.36 34.13 0.74
C ARG A 578 16.98 34.38 0.15
N ARG A 579 16.85 34.23 -1.18
CA ARG A 579 15.58 34.37 -1.90
C ARG A 579 14.56 33.31 -1.47
N ALA A 580 14.94 32.04 -1.41
CA ALA A 580 14.05 30.95 -1.00
C ALA A 580 13.54 31.17 0.45
N TYR A 581 14.39 31.64 1.35
CA TYR A 581 14.00 31.97 2.72
C TYR A 581 13.02 33.14 2.76
N ALA A 582 13.30 34.21 2.01
CA ALA A 582 12.38 35.35 1.88
C ALA A 582 11.02 34.91 1.32
N ASP A 583 10.99 34.08 0.27
CA ASP A 583 9.77 33.57 -0.34
C ASP A 583 8.95 32.71 0.65
N ALA A 584 9.61 31.84 1.42
CA ALA A 584 8.94 31.03 2.45
C ALA A 584 8.38 31.89 3.59
N LEU A 585 9.16 32.88 4.06
CA LEU A 585 8.73 33.80 5.11
C LEU A 585 7.57 34.69 4.67
N LEU A 586 7.61 35.22 3.43
CA LEU A 586 6.51 36.00 2.85
C LEU A 586 5.25 35.16 2.68
N THR A 587 5.40 33.89 2.30
CA THR A 587 4.26 32.95 2.24
C THR A 587 3.65 32.72 3.62
N TRP A 588 4.48 32.55 4.66
CA TRP A 588 4.00 32.48 6.04
C TRP A 588 3.27 33.75 6.49
N LEU A 589 3.84 34.93 6.20
CA LEU A 589 3.20 36.22 6.49
C LEU A 589 1.83 36.36 5.81
N ASP A 590 1.70 35.94 4.55
CA ASP A 590 0.45 36.01 3.79
C ASP A 590 -0.61 35.02 4.29
N ARG A 591 -0.20 33.79 4.63
CA ARG A 591 -1.14 32.70 4.95
C ARG A 591 -1.47 32.56 6.44
N GLU A 592 -0.51 32.81 7.33
CA GLU A 592 -0.61 32.46 8.75
C GLU A 592 -0.82 33.68 9.65
N VAL A 593 -0.38 34.87 9.27
CA VAL A 593 -0.48 36.08 10.10
C VAL A 593 -1.84 36.76 9.89
N THR A 594 -2.46 37.20 10.98
CA THR A 594 -3.74 37.94 10.96
C THR A 594 -3.55 39.44 11.24
N ASN A 595 -4.58 40.24 10.97
CA ASN A 595 -4.61 41.67 11.34
C ASN A 595 -4.40 41.90 12.85
N VAL A 596 -4.69 40.92 13.70
CA VAL A 596 -4.48 41.01 15.15
C VAL A 596 -2.99 40.89 15.49
N ASP A 597 -2.27 40.05 14.76
CA ASP A 597 -0.82 39.83 14.94
C ASP A 597 0.01 41.03 14.45
N GLN A 598 -0.58 41.89 13.62
CA GLN A 598 0.02 43.14 13.16
C GLN A 598 -0.08 44.28 14.19
N GLN A 599 -0.81 44.09 15.29
CA GLN A 599 -0.96 45.11 16.33
C GLN A 599 0.24 45.09 17.28
N ILE A 600 1.03 46.17 17.23
CA ILE A 600 2.08 46.43 18.22
C ILE A 600 1.39 46.72 19.56
N PHE A 601 1.57 45.83 20.53
CA PHE A 601 1.18 46.15 21.91
C PHE A 601 2.23 47.10 22.49
N ASP A 602 1.91 48.39 22.54
CA ASP A 602 2.69 49.36 23.31
C ASP A 602 2.71 48.93 24.78
N GLU A 603 3.86 48.42 25.24
CA GLU A 603 4.14 48.25 26.66
C GLU A 603 4.16 49.65 27.30
N LYS A 604 3.04 50.09 27.88
CA LYS A 604 3.10 51.18 28.85
C LYS A 604 4.02 50.72 29.99
N PRO A 605 5.09 51.46 30.30
CA PRO A 605 5.98 51.09 31.39
C PRO A 605 5.17 51.06 32.69
N LYS A 606 5.23 49.95 33.42
CA LYS A 606 4.63 49.82 34.75
C LYS A 606 5.27 50.86 35.67
N GLY A 607 4.64 52.02 35.78
CA GLY A 607 4.94 53.03 36.79
C GLY A 607 4.58 52.52 38.18
N LEU A 608 5.47 52.76 39.13
CA LEU A 608 5.24 52.57 40.55
C LEU A 608 3.95 53.28 41.00
N ALA A 609 3.06 52.57 41.67
CA ALA A 609 2.16 53.16 42.66
C ALA A 609 1.74 52.12 43.71
N LYS A 610 2.26 52.30 44.94
CA LYS A 610 1.70 51.75 46.18
C LYS A 610 0.51 52.62 46.61
N SER A 611 -0.59 51.99 47.05
CA SER A 611 -1.51 52.42 48.14
C SER A 611 -2.78 51.54 48.04
N ALA A 612 -2.97 50.52 48.89
CA ALA A 612 -3.54 50.54 50.25
C ALA A 612 -5.07 50.73 50.32
N ARG A 613 -5.76 49.68 50.85
CA ARG A 613 -7.12 49.60 51.47
C ARG A 613 -8.32 50.05 50.62
N ASP A 614 -9.49 49.40 50.62
CA ASP A 614 -10.23 48.70 51.69
C ASP A 614 -11.15 47.63 51.08
N GLU A 615 -11.25 46.46 51.71
CA GLU A 615 -12.34 45.50 51.50
C GLU A 615 -13.23 45.48 52.74
N SER A 616 -14.55 45.60 52.55
CA SER A 616 -15.50 45.25 53.60
C SER A 616 -16.86 44.83 53.02
N PHE A 617 -17.33 43.66 53.49
CA PHE A 617 -18.70 43.10 53.49
C PHE A 617 -19.29 42.72 52.10
N THR A 618 -19.99 41.61 51.85
CA THR A 618 -20.46 40.47 52.65
C THR A 618 -21.11 39.42 51.75
N ASN A 619 -21.10 38.17 52.23
CA ASN A 619 -22.14 37.14 52.10
C ASN A 619 -22.54 36.65 50.71
N LEU A 620 -22.22 35.39 50.42
CA LEU A 620 -23.19 34.46 49.83
C LEU A 620 -22.99 33.04 50.35
N THR A 621 -24.14 32.48 50.71
CA THR A 621 -24.44 31.22 51.36
C THR A 621 -24.05 30.02 50.51
N LYS A 622 -23.56 28.98 51.19
CA LYS A 622 -23.29 27.64 50.64
C LYS A 622 -24.57 26.97 50.12
N ARG A 623 -24.54 26.44 48.89
CA ARG A 623 -25.00 25.06 48.63
C ARG A 623 -24.24 24.46 47.47
N ALA A 624 -23.67 23.29 47.75
CA ALA A 624 -22.73 22.54 46.95
C ALA A 624 -23.40 21.76 45.81
N VAL A 625 -22.74 21.74 44.64
CA VAL A 625 -22.57 20.55 43.80
C VAL A 625 -21.17 20.62 43.19
N SER A 626 -20.43 19.53 43.31
CA SER A 626 -19.02 19.35 42.99
C SER A 626 -18.80 18.83 41.56
N ASN A 627 -17.73 19.36 40.94
CA ASN A 627 -16.77 18.77 40.00
C ASN A 627 -17.22 18.21 38.63
N ALA A 628 -16.96 18.99 37.56
CA ALA A 628 -16.09 18.57 36.44
C ALA A 628 -15.63 19.78 35.59
N SER A 629 -14.30 19.91 35.44
CA SER A 629 -13.53 20.74 34.48
C SER A 629 -13.95 22.20 34.26
N LYS A 630 -13.40 23.12 35.08
CA LYS A 630 -13.30 24.53 34.74
C LYS A 630 -12.36 24.71 33.54
N ALA A 631 -12.87 25.37 32.51
CA ALA A 631 -12.07 25.96 31.45
C ALA A 631 -10.94 26.81 32.05
N GLU A 632 -9.69 26.47 31.71
CA GLU A 632 -8.55 27.33 31.98
C GLU A 632 -8.76 28.65 31.24
N LYS A 633 -8.75 29.75 32.01
CA LYS A 633 -8.65 31.10 31.48
C LYS A 633 -7.32 31.24 30.70
N PRO A 634 -7.31 31.96 29.57
CA PRO A 634 -6.09 32.14 28.78
C PRO A 634 -5.09 32.98 29.57
N SER A 635 -3.95 32.38 29.93
CA SER A 635 -2.81 33.09 30.46
C SER A 635 -2.16 33.95 29.36
N ARG A 636 -2.22 35.28 29.49
CA ARG A 636 -1.29 36.23 28.82
C ARG A 636 -0.05 36.43 29.72
N PRO A 637 1.12 36.90 29.24
CA PRO A 637 1.45 37.43 27.91
C PRO A 637 2.61 36.70 27.19
N SER A 638 2.87 37.09 25.94
CA SER A 638 3.98 36.66 25.08
C SER A 638 5.31 36.37 25.80
N LEU A 639 5.81 35.13 25.67
CA LEU A 639 7.27 34.93 25.64
C LEU A 639 7.81 35.84 24.54
N ARG A 640 8.64 36.82 24.91
CA ARG A 640 9.24 37.78 23.98
C ARG A 640 10.00 36.98 22.90
N THR A 641 9.55 37.05 21.66
CA THR A 641 10.30 36.55 20.52
C THR A 641 11.29 37.63 20.08
N THR A 642 12.54 37.25 19.88
CA THR A 642 13.57 38.17 19.35
C THR A 642 13.61 38.16 17.84
N PHE A 643 12.90 37.21 17.21
CA PHE A 643 12.87 37.02 15.76
C PHE A 643 12.62 38.31 14.98
N SER A 644 11.58 39.10 15.30
CA SER A 644 11.26 40.32 14.55
C SER A 644 12.39 41.36 14.62
N GLN A 645 12.98 41.56 15.80
CA GLN A 645 14.09 42.50 15.98
C GLN A 645 15.32 42.07 15.17
N LEU A 646 15.66 40.78 15.24
CA LEU A 646 16.80 40.21 14.52
C LEU A 646 16.55 40.13 13.01
N LEU A 647 15.30 39.95 12.58
CA LEU A 647 14.89 40.01 11.18
C LEU A 647 15.10 41.41 10.62
N HIS A 648 14.66 42.46 11.31
CA HIS A 648 14.89 43.84 10.89
C HIS A 648 16.39 44.16 10.77
N LEU A 649 17.18 43.72 11.75
CA LEU A 649 18.63 43.88 11.71
C LEU A 649 19.24 43.14 10.50
N ALA A 650 18.85 41.89 10.25
CA ALA A 650 19.32 41.11 9.12
C ALA A 650 18.94 41.72 7.76
N ILE A 651 17.76 42.32 7.64
CA ILE A 651 17.32 43.05 6.44
C ILE A 651 18.17 44.31 6.24
N TYR A 652 18.38 45.10 7.29
CA TYR A 652 19.19 46.32 7.23
C TYR A 652 20.65 46.03 6.83
N GLU A 653 21.27 45.03 7.45
CA GLU A 653 22.63 44.62 7.10
C GLU A 653 22.73 44.06 5.67
N ASN A 654 21.74 43.28 5.20
CA ASN A 654 21.71 42.84 3.81
C ASN A 654 21.62 44.00 2.83
N ALA A 655 20.76 44.97 3.13
CA ALA A 655 20.67 46.17 2.31
C ALA A 655 22.04 46.85 2.24
N LEU A 656 22.69 47.11 3.38
CA LEU A 656 24.04 47.70 3.39
C LEU A 656 25.08 46.89 2.60
N GLN A 657 25.05 45.56 2.72
CA GLN A 657 26.06 44.69 2.08
C GLN A 657 25.88 44.57 0.56
N PHE A 658 24.66 44.69 0.04
CA PHE A 658 24.33 44.46 -1.36
C PHE A 658 23.76 45.70 -2.08
N VAL A 659 23.84 46.89 -1.49
CA VAL A 659 23.34 48.16 -2.06
C VAL A 659 24.13 48.65 -3.28
N ASP A 660 25.37 48.17 -3.50
CA ASP A 660 26.28 48.65 -4.55
C ASP A 660 26.48 47.68 -5.75
N TYR A 661 25.55 46.74 -6.00
CA TYR A 661 25.60 45.84 -7.17
C TYR A 661 24.38 45.95 -8.10
#